data_AF-A0A7S0B6Q5-F1
#
_entry.id   AF-A0A7S0B6Q5-F1
#
_cell.length_a   1.000
_cell.length_b   1.000
_cell.length_c   1.000
_cell.angle_alpha   90.00
_cell.angle_beta   90.00
_cell.angle_gamma   90.00
#
_symmetry.space_group_name_H-M   'P 1'
#
loop_
_entity.id
_entity.type
_entity.pdbx_description
1 polymer ?
#
loop_
_entity_poly.entity_id
_entity_poly.type
_entity_poly.pdbx_seq_one_letter_code
_entity_poly.pdbx_strand_id
1 'polypeptide(L)'
;MPHPAHPMCIRREAGNQPMFTATPANKDQDLLSVAAEVQRMVECGGFKPIPVEVAVKQLSLGSATILMQHRVSLVEALEAHPKSVRVTIHDGCQVVSWYGVTWLGPGPPPPQRVPEPAPVAWSAASEPAALQPGTCSIQRGKALENMNQLAGTQELQEALQDFARCLLLTPHKTLLVSELGCKMAPGSRAFLRTAKLRAAQLLQCFPDDFELKGSGPATAVTYLHDSPLVCFRPQPRLRELNNARFCRLLKLAADVSECYSAQGVTAREVLDCLNDCLLVDCRTLTERSQGILPNSVAACDLTDRNLAGGEWVVAYCCVGCRAAKWCTDVIQNSRPGSSLVNRVRYLIGGIASWTHFGGQILDPQSRMPTKKVHCWVPELASFFPVARSGYEVACPVEPNDGWGLGPSPTEALGTASGIRYSRLRVLSWEVRLRYWPSVFCVEAQDILDEILAGDKSGYILVDCRTPEEREVSTIAGQGLPVITSEELSSRAMELLWDSGYTAVTFCTVGGRSGVFSKRLCERLVQEGAWTDAPQALSRKVLNMLGGIASWLHNGGGLTDSMGRPTKRFHPWCHAFLDLFPIENLEFVMDEARPDPADALCFAACKMTACEANEGVPQKLLQICNVMPREVISDSLTRAMRSVHAYED
;
A
#
# COMPACT_ATOMS: atom_id res chain seq x y z
N MET A 1 6.87 -70.25 11.50
CA MET A 1 8.34 -70.28 11.60
C MET A 1 8.92 -69.38 10.51
N PRO A 2 9.60 -68.28 10.85
CA PRO A 2 10.43 -67.55 9.89
C PRO A 2 11.92 -67.59 10.29
N HIS A 3 12.78 -67.85 9.31
CA HIS A 3 14.20 -67.49 9.27
C HIS A 3 14.74 -67.81 7.86
N PRO A 4 15.86 -67.22 7.39
CA PRO A 4 16.45 -65.94 7.75
C PRO A 4 16.89 -65.10 6.53
N ALA A 5 17.28 -63.85 6.82
CA ALA A 5 17.89 -62.89 5.91
C ALA A 5 19.30 -63.31 5.46
N HIS A 6 19.67 -62.91 4.24
CA HIS A 6 21.05 -62.91 3.73
C HIS A 6 21.53 -61.47 3.41
N PRO A 7 22.83 -61.18 3.55
CA PRO A 7 23.37 -59.82 3.59
C PRO A 7 23.75 -59.28 2.21
N MET A 8 23.49 -57.99 1.96
CA MET A 8 24.01 -57.27 0.80
C MET A 8 25.46 -56.84 1.04
N CYS A 9 26.34 -57.29 0.15
CA CYS A 9 27.73 -56.88 0.03
C CYS A 9 27.80 -55.58 -0.80
N ILE A 10 28.20 -54.46 -0.19
CA ILE A 10 28.45 -53.20 -0.90
C ILE A 10 29.86 -53.25 -1.50
N ARG A 11 29.95 -53.40 -2.83
CA ARG A 11 31.16 -53.12 -3.60
C ARG A 11 31.34 -51.60 -3.71
N ARG A 12 32.48 -51.09 -3.22
CA ARG A 12 32.98 -49.76 -3.57
C ARG A 12 33.54 -49.80 -5.00
N GLU A 13 32.86 -49.18 -5.94
CA GLU A 13 33.45 -48.77 -7.21
C GLU A 13 34.00 -47.35 -7.05
N ALA A 14 35.32 -47.23 -7.14
CA ALA A 14 36.02 -45.95 -7.26
C ALA A 14 35.84 -45.44 -8.70
N GLY A 15 34.83 -44.61 -8.91
CA GLY A 15 34.65 -43.85 -10.14
C GLY A 15 35.41 -42.53 -10.08
N ASN A 16 36.42 -42.37 -10.94
CA ASN A 16 37.07 -41.09 -11.23
C ASN A 16 36.01 -40.11 -11.77
N GLN A 17 35.61 -39.12 -10.96
CA GLN A 17 34.90 -37.95 -11.47
C GLN A 17 35.90 -37.00 -12.17
N PRO A 18 35.57 -36.45 -13.35
CA PRO A 18 36.41 -35.45 -13.99
C PRO A 18 36.38 -34.17 -13.14
N MET A 19 37.56 -33.69 -12.75
CA MET A 19 37.72 -32.33 -12.21
C MET A 19 37.31 -31.34 -13.33
N PHE A 20 36.10 -30.80 -13.23
CA PHE A 20 35.68 -29.67 -14.05
C PHE A 20 36.53 -28.46 -13.66
N THR A 21 37.51 -28.10 -14.49
CA THR A 21 38.17 -26.81 -14.40
C THR A 21 37.16 -25.74 -14.86
N ALA A 22 36.64 -24.95 -13.92
CA ALA A 22 35.78 -23.82 -14.25
C ALA A 22 36.51 -22.89 -15.24
N THR A 23 35.84 -22.55 -16.35
CA THR A 23 36.37 -21.61 -17.32
C THR A 23 36.39 -20.19 -16.71
N PRO A 24 37.36 -19.33 -17.05
CA PRO A 24 37.49 -17.98 -16.47
C PRO A 24 36.22 -17.11 -16.60
N ALA A 25 35.42 -17.32 -17.63
CA ALA A 25 34.18 -16.58 -17.87
C ALA A 25 33.08 -16.87 -16.84
N ASN A 26 33.05 -18.06 -16.24
CA ASN A 26 32.06 -18.37 -15.20
C ASN A 26 32.44 -17.73 -13.86
N LYS A 27 33.74 -17.57 -13.58
CA LYS A 27 34.21 -17.01 -12.32
C LYS A 27 33.73 -15.57 -12.11
N ASP A 28 33.83 -14.71 -13.13
CA ASP A 28 33.43 -13.30 -12.99
C ASP A 28 31.92 -13.15 -12.76
N GLN A 29 31.09 -13.91 -13.49
CA GLN A 29 29.64 -13.89 -13.33
C GLN A 29 29.20 -14.45 -11.97
N ASP A 30 29.85 -15.53 -11.51
CA ASP A 30 29.58 -16.12 -10.21
C ASP A 30 29.92 -15.13 -9.08
N LEU A 31 31.07 -14.45 -9.14
CA LEU A 31 31.47 -13.45 -8.14
C LEU A 31 30.59 -12.19 -8.19
N LEU A 32 30.11 -11.81 -9.37
CA LEU A 32 29.14 -10.72 -9.51
C LEU A 32 27.82 -11.06 -8.79
N SER A 33 27.38 -12.32 -8.84
CA SER A 33 26.18 -12.75 -8.12
C SER A 33 26.33 -12.63 -6.59
N VAL A 34 27.51 -12.95 -6.05
CA VAL A 34 27.85 -12.76 -4.63
C VAL A 34 27.86 -11.28 -4.27
N ALA A 35 28.48 -10.44 -5.10
CA ALA A 35 28.52 -8.99 -4.87
C ALA A 35 27.13 -8.34 -4.90
N ALA A 36 26.25 -8.79 -5.81
CA ALA A 36 24.86 -8.34 -5.87
C ALA A 36 24.04 -8.76 -4.64
N GLU A 37 24.30 -9.94 -4.07
CA GLU A 37 23.66 -10.36 -2.82
C GLU A 37 24.07 -9.47 -1.65
N VAL A 38 25.37 -9.20 -1.48
CA VAL A 38 25.85 -8.29 -0.43
C VAL A 38 25.35 -6.86 -0.63
N GLN A 39 25.24 -6.40 -1.89
CA GLN A 39 24.63 -5.10 -2.20
C GLN A 39 23.21 -5.02 -1.64
N ARG A 40 22.37 -6.05 -1.86
CA ARG A 40 21.02 -6.11 -1.31
C ARG A 40 21.00 -6.10 0.22
N MET A 41 21.94 -6.78 0.88
CA MET A 41 22.05 -6.72 2.34
C MET A 41 22.26 -5.28 2.83
N VAL A 42 23.15 -4.52 2.17
CA VAL A 42 23.40 -3.10 2.49
C VAL A 42 22.15 -2.25 2.23
N GLU A 43 21.45 -2.46 1.12
CA GLU A 43 20.21 -1.75 0.77
C GLU A 43 19.10 -2.03 1.81
N CYS A 44 18.87 -3.29 2.17
CA CYS A 44 17.90 -3.68 3.20
C CYS A 44 18.27 -3.15 4.60
N GLY A 45 19.56 -2.97 4.88
CA GLY A 45 20.06 -2.35 6.11
C GLY A 45 19.94 -0.82 6.17
N GLY A 46 19.23 -0.20 5.22
CA GLY A 46 19.10 1.26 5.12
C GLY A 46 20.42 1.94 4.74
N PHE A 47 21.23 1.29 3.90
CA PHE A 47 22.54 1.76 3.42
C PHE A 47 23.60 1.92 4.51
N LYS A 48 23.40 1.33 5.69
CA LYS A 48 24.41 1.30 6.75
C LYS A 48 25.54 0.34 6.36
N PRO A 49 26.83 0.71 6.55
CA PRO A 49 27.94 -0.22 6.32
C PRO A 49 27.78 -1.48 7.17
N ILE A 50 28.02 -2.64 6.58
CA ILE A 50 27.91 -3.95 7.24
C ILE A 50 29.32 -4.51 7.46
N PRO A 51 29.70 -4.92 8.68
CA PRO A 51 30.96 -5.63 8.89
C PRO A 51 31.05 -6.88 8.00
N VAL A 52 32.20 -7.09 7.35
CA VAL A 52 32.39 -8.23 6.42
C VAL A 52 32.07 -9.57 7.10
N GLU A 53 32.44 -9.73 8.37
CA GLU A 53 32.14 -10.92 9.18
C GLU A 53 30.64 -11.18 9.39
N VAL A 54 29.82 -10.12 9.40
CA VAL A 54 28.36 -10.21 9.47
C VAL A 54 27.81 -10.60 8.10
N ALA A 55 28.29 -9.97 7.03
CA ALA A 55 27.90 -10.30 5.66
C ALA A 55 28.18 -11.77 5.34
N VAL A 56 29.35 -12.30 5.72
CA VAL A 56 29.72 -13.73 5.53
C VAL A 56 28.71 -14.67 6.20
N LYS A 57 28.23 -14.34 7.41
CA LYS A 57 27.25 -15.17 8.15
C LYS A 57 25.84 -15.12 7.55
N GLN A 58 25.55 -14.10 6.75
CA GLN A 58 24.24 -13.89 6.15
C GLN A 58 24.18 -14.33 4.68
N LEU A 59 25.29 -14.73 4.07
CA LEU A 59 25.31 -15.24 2.71
C LEU A 59 24.42 -16.47 2.56
N SER A 60 23.69 -16.51 1.45
CA SER A 60 22.98 -17.69 0.99
C SER A 60 23.94 -18.88 0.81
N LEU A 61 23.40 -20.09 0.92
CA LEU A 61 24.16 -21.32 0.69
C LEU A 61 24.77 -21.34 -0.73
N GLY A 62 24.08 -20.76 -1.72
CA GLY A 62 24.57 -20.62 -3.09
C GLY A 62 25.83 -19.75 -3.17
N SER A 63 25.78 -18.54 -2.63
CA SER A 63 26.93 -17.62 -2.61
C SER A 63 28.11 -18.16 -1.79
N ALA A 64 27.84 -18.81 -0.65
CA ALA A 64 28.89 -19.48 0.12
C ALA A 64 29.58 -20.60 -0.69
N THR A 65 28.80 -21.38 -1.44
CA THR A 65 29.31 -22.45 -2.32
C THR A 65 30.17 -21.89 -3.45
N ILE A 66 29.74 -20.78 -4.06
CA ILE A 66 30.50 -20.06 -5.10
C ILE A 66 31.87 -19.62 -4.57
N LEU A 67 31.93 -19.00 -3.39
CA LEU A 67 33.19 -18.58 -2.77
C LEU A 67 34.13 -19.76 -2.50
N MET A 68 33.60 -20.88 -1.98
CA MET A 68 34.37 -22.11 -1.74
C MET A 68 34.88 -22.73 -3.05
N GLN A 69 34.02 -22.82 -4.07
CA GLN A 69 34.34 -23.41 -5.37
C GLN A 69 35.47 -22.67 -6.07
N HIS A 70 35.44 -21.34 -6.04
CA HIS A 70 36.47 -20.49 -6.66
C HIS A 70 37.67 -20.22 -5.75
N ARG A 71 37.63 -20.72 -4.50
CA ARG A 71 38.65 -20.53 -3.46
C ARG A 71 39.01 -19.05 -3.26
N VAL A 72 38.01 -18.18 -3.19
CA VAL A 72 38.16 -16.75 -2.92
C VAL A 72 37.42 -16.35 -1.65
N SER A 73 37.97 -15.39 -0.93
CA SER A 73 37.30 -14.75 0.21
C SER A 73 36.18 -13.83 -0.25
N LEU A 74 35.26 -13.48 0.66
CA LEU A 74 34.22 -12.50 0.35
C LEU A 74 34.83 -11.15 -0.06
N VAL A 75 35.88 -10.70 0.62
CA VAL A 75 36.54 -9.42 0.29
C VAL A 75 37.08 -9.42 -1.14
N GLU A 76 37.78 -10.48 -1.55
CA GLU A 76 38.28 -10.61 -2.93
C GLU A 76 37.15 -10.62 -3.96
N ALA A 77 36.01 -11.27 -3.65
CA ALA A 77 34.84 -11.27 -4.52
C ALA A 77 34.22 -9.87 -4.66
N LEU A 78 34.13 -9.11 -3.56
CA LEU A 78 33.57 -7.75 -3.59
C LEU A 78 34.52 -6.75 -4.25
N GLU A 79 35.82 -6.89 -4.05
CA GLU A 79 36.85 -6.06 -4.69
C GLU A 79 36.94 -6.29 -6.20
N ALA A 80 36.54 -7.47 -6.70
CA ALA A 80 36.40 -7.73 -8.13
C ALA A 80 35.26 -6.91 -8.78
N HIS A 81 34.25 -6.50 -8.00
CA HIS A 81 33.08 -5.77 -8.48
C HIS A 81 32.84 -4.46 -7.70
N PRO A 82 33.78 -3.49 -7.74
CA PRO A 82 33.74 -2.29 -6.92
C PRO A 82 32.59 -1.34 -7.24
N LYS A 83 31.89 -1.55 -8.38
CA LYS A 83 30.71 -0.76 -8.78
C LYS A 83 29.43 -1.18 -8.06
N SER A 84 29.39 -2.38 -7.48
CA SER A 84 28.23 -2.87 -6.72
C SER A 84 28.35 -2.46 -5.26
N VAL A 85 29.51 -2.72 -4.67
CA VAL A 85 29.80 -2.40 -3.27
C VAL A 85 31.26 -2.00 -3.09
N ARG A 86 31.57 -1.33 -1.98
CA ARG A 86 32.93 -0.93 -1.61
C ARG A 86 33.30 -1.53 -0.27
N VAL A 87 34.43 -2.23 -0.21
CA VAL A 87 35.03 -2.65 1.07
C VAL A 87 35.92 -1.51 1.57
N THR A 88 35.73 -1.10 2.81
CA THR A 88 36.54 -0.07 3.48
C THR A 88 36.92 -0.53 4.89
N ILE A 89 37.93 0.10 5.49
CA ILE A 89 38.30 -0.15 6.88
C ILE A 89 37.71 0.96 7.73
N HIS A 90 36.87 0.61 8.70
CA HIS A 90 36.32 1.53 9.69
C HIS A 90 36.64 1.01 11.09
N ASP A 91 37.30 1.83 11.91
CA ASP A 91 37.75 1.46 13.27
C ASP A 91 38.54 0.14 13.33
N GLY A 92 39.36 -0.14 12.32
CA GLY A 92 40.15 -1.37 12.22
C GLY A 92 39.37 -2.61 11.74
N CYS A 93 38.06 -2.49 11.50
CA CYS A 93 37.22 -3.56 10.96
C CYS A 93 36.94 -3.34 9.47
N GLN A 94 36.95 -4.40 8.67
CA GLN A 94 36.49 -4.33 7.27
C GLN A 94 34.97 -4.25 7.24
N VAL A 95 34.44 -3.21 6.59
CA VAL A 95 33.01 -2.99 6.38
C VAL A 95 32.72 -2.85 4.89
N VAL A 96 31.53 -3.31 4.48
CA VAL A 96 31.03 -3.20 3.11
C VAL A 96 29.96 -2.11 3.07
N SER A 97 30.07 -1.17 2.13
CA SER A 97 29.11 -0.10 1.89
C SER A 97 28.66 -0.06 0.43
N TRP A 98 27.56 0.62 0.14
CA TRP A 98 27.09 0.78 -1.24
C TRP A 98 28.04 1.69 -2.04
N TYR A 99 28.21 1.39 -3.32
CA TYR A 99 29.06 2.19 -4.20
C TYR A 99 28.47 3.60 -4.37
N GLY A 100 29.31 4.63 -4.21
CA GLY A 100 28.91 6.03 -4.37
C GLY A 100 28.35 6.71 -3.11
N VAL A 101 28.11 5.96 -2.02
CA VAL A 101 27.73 6.55 -0.74
C VAL A 101 28.93 6.62 0.18
N THR A 102 29.38 7.84 0.46
CA THR A 102 30.41 8.08 1.48
C THR A 102 29.72 8.15 2.83
N TRP A 103 29.84 7.09 3.62
CA TRP A 103 29.33 7.10 4.99
C TRP A 103 30.23 8.01 5.85
N LEU A 104 29.69 9.16 6.30
CA LEU A 104 30.43 10.20 7.03
C LEU A 104 30.51 9.94 8.55
N GLY A 105 30.35 8.68 8.98
CA GLY A 105 30.31 8.30 10.38
C GLY A 105 29.01 8.70 11.10
N PRO A 106 28.90 8.41 12.40
CA PRO A 106 27.85 8.93 13.27
C PRO A 106 28.16 10.41 13.61
N GLY A 107 27.95 11.29 12.63
CA GLY A 107 27.86 12.75 12.83
C GLY A 107 29.07 13.57 12.37
N PRO A 108 28.95 14.35 11.28
CA PRO A 108 29.70 15.59 11.14
C PRO A 108 28.96 16.73 11.89
N PRO A 109 29.66 17.66 12.56
CA PRO A 109 29.04 18.88 13.05
C PRO A 109 28.50 19.70 11.87
N PRO A 110 27.38 20.41 12.03
CA PRO A 110 26.80 21.19 10.94
C PRO A 110 27.77 22.29 10.48
N PRO A 111 27.80 22.63 9.18
CA PRO A 111 28.58 23.76 8.69
C PRO A 111 28.15 25.03 9.44
N GLN A 112 29.13 25.78 9.92
CA GLN A 112 28.90 27.06 10.61
C GLN A 112 28.01 27.96 9.73
N ARG A 113 26.87 28.40 10.29
CA ARG A 113 25.94 29.33 9.64
C ARG A 113 26.66 30.62 9.27
N VAL A 114 26.57 31.00 8.00
CA VAL A 114 26.72 32.39 7.56
C VAL A 114 25.64 33.23 8.24
N PRO A 115 25.94 34.39 8.83
CA PRO A 115 24.94 35.19 9.54
C PRO A 115 23.94 35.80 8.56
N GLU A 116 22.67 35.43 8.70
CA GLU A 116 21.56 36.11 8.03
C GLU A 116 21.30 37.49 8.64
N PRO A 117 20.87 38.48 7.83
CA PRO A 117 20.66 39.85 8.26
C PRO A 117 19.44 39.99 9.19
N ALA A 118 19.54 40.94 10.11
CA ALA A 118 18.56 41.19 11.17
C ALA A 118 17.12 41.46 10.64
N PRO A 119 16.08 41.03 11.38
CA PRO A 119 14.69 41.23 10.98
C PRO A 119 14.27 42.68 11.15
N VAL A 120 13.56 43.19 10.14
CA VAL A 120 12.88 44.50 10.16
C VAL A 120 11.70 44.41 11.14
N ALA A 121 11.71 45.30 12.13
CA ALA A 121 10.65 45.44 13.13
C ALA A 121 9.32 45.87 12.49
N TRP A 122 8.24 45.16 12.80
CA TRP A 122 6.87 45.62 12.58
C TRP A 122 6.25 46.04 13.92
N SER A 123 5.86 47.31 14.00
CA SER A 123 5.26 47.94 15.16
C SER A 123 3.81 47.52 15.38
N ALA A 124 3.44 47.42 16.65
CA ALA A 124 2.11 47.13 17.17
C ALA A 124 1.06 48.22 16.87
N ALA A 125 -0.15 47.78 16.51
CA ALA A 125 -1.48 48.34 16.78
C ALA A 125 -2.50 47.38 16.10
N SER A 126 -3.63 46.95 16.64
CA SER A 126 -4.53 47.43 17.70
C SER A 126 -5.50 46.30 18.07
N GLU A 127 -6.12 46.42 19.24
CA GLU A 127 -7.09 45.50 19.89
C GLU A 127 -8.34 45.12 19.06
N PRO A 128 -9.05 44.02 19.41
CA PRO A 128 -10.06 43.40 18.56
C PRO A 128 -11.46 44.01 18.73
N ALA A 129 -12.09 44.39 17.62
CA ALA A 129 -13.52 44.67 17.56
C ALA A 129 -14.33 43.38 17.35
N ALA A 130 -15.51 43.36 17.98
CA ALA A 130 -16.43 42.25 18.11
C ALA A 130 -16.79 41.51 16.81
N LEU A 131 -16.91 40.19 16.94
CA LEU A 131 -17.41 39.25 15.93
C LEU A 131 -18.84 39.60 15.48
N GLN A 132 -19.01 39.82 14.17
CA GLN A 132 -20.29 39.75 13.46
C GLN A 132 -20.36 38.43 12.67
N PRO A 133 -21.53 37.77 12.58
CA PRO A 133 -21.67 36.50 11.91
C PRO A 133 -21.83 36.68 10.40
N GLY A 134 -21.06 35.92 9.61
CA GLY A 134 -21.34 35.67 8.20
C GLY A 134 -20.72 36.67 7.22
N THR A 135 -19.41 36.59 7.02
CA THR A 135 -18.81 36.73 5.68
C THR A 135 -17.46 36.04 5.71
N CYS A 136 -17.27 35.02 4.86
CA CYS A 136 -15.95 34.50 4.55
C CYS A 136 -15.25 35.59 3.72
N SER A 137 -14.68 36.60 4.36
CA SER A 137 -13.92 37.63 3.66
C SER A 137 -12.61 37.01 3.18
N ILE A 138 -12.61 36.46 1.97
CA ILE A 138 -11.39 36.03 1.29
C ILE A 138 -10.47 37.25 1.27
N GLN A 139 -9.37 37.21 2.04
CA GLN A 139 -8.41 38.31 2.07
C GLN A 139 -7.89 38.55 0.65
N ARG A 140 -7.99 39.82 0.19
CA ARG A 140 -7.62 40.28 -1.16
C ARG A 140 -6.29 39.65 -1.62
N GLY A 141 -6.32 38.81 -2.65
CA GLY A 141 -5.14 38.43 -3.43
C GLY A 141 -4.47 37.09 -3.11
N LYS A 142 -4.96 36.31 -2.12
CA LYS A 142 -4.39 34.99 -1.77
C LYS A 142 -5.20 33.77 -2.24
N ALA A 143 -6.20 33.97 -3.10
CA ALA A 143 -7.11 32.91 -3.50
C ALA A 143 -6.41 31.70 -4.16
N LEU A 144 -5.35 31.93 -4.95
CA LEU A 144 -4.57 30.85 -5.57
C LEU A 144 -3.73 30.05 -4.56
N GLU A 145 -3.14 30.73 -3.58
CA GLU A 145 -2.39 30.10 -2.48
C GLU A 145 -3.30 29.26 -1.58
N ASN A 146 -4.59 29.60 -1.54
CA ASN A 146 -5.61 28.95 -0.72
C ASN A 146 -6.66 28.18 -1.56
N MET A 147 -6.33 27.73 -2.78
CA MET A 147 -7.27 26.97 -3.62
C MET A 147 -7.86 25.76 -2.89
N ASN A 148 -7.08 25.11 -2.03
CA ASN A 148 -7.55 24.02 -1.18
C ASN A 148 -8.61 24.46 -0.15
N GLN A 149 -8.66 25.72 0.26
CA GLN A 149 -9.73 26.22 1.14
C GLN A 149 -10.98 26.62 0.34
N LEU A 150 -10.78 27.14 -0.88
CA LEU A 150 -11.86 27.54 -1.78
C LEU A 150 -12.57 26.38 -2.47
N ALA A 151 -11.87 25.26 -2.71
CA ALA A 151 -12.41 24.04 -3.34
C ALA A 151 -13.72 23.53 -2.71
N GLY A 152 -13.96 23.84 -1.42
CA GLY A 152 -15.17 23.46 -0.68
C GLY A 152 -16.26 24.52 -0.60
N THR A 153 -16.08 25.72 -1.17
CA THR A 153 -17.10 26.77 -1.10
C THR A 153 -18.16 26.57 -2.18
N GLN A 154 -19.43 26.80 -1.82
CA GLN A 154 -20.55 26.62 -2.74
C GLN A 154 -20.41 27.53 -3.96
N GLU A 155 -19.92 28.75 -3.77
CA GLU A 155 -19.75 29.75 -4.81
C GLU A 155 -18.70 29.35 -5.85
N LEU A 156 -17.65 28.64 -5.45
CA LEU A 156 -16.65 28.12 -6.38
C LEU A 156 -17.25 26.97 -7.22
N GLN A 157 -17.98 26.07 -6.58
CA GLN A 157 -18.65 24.95 -7.25
C GLN A 157 -19.69 25.47 -8.26
N GLU A 158 -20.49 26.46 -7.89
CA GLU A 158 -21.43 27.13 -8.81
C GLU A 158 -20.71 27.79 -9.99
N ALA A 159 -19.57 28.44 -9.76
CA ALA A 159 -18.79 29.05 -10.83
C ALA A 159 -18.21 28.01 -11.80
N LEU A 160 -17.73 26.88 -11.30
CA LEU A 160 -17.19 25.79 -12.11
C LEU A 160 -18.30 25.06 -12.91
N GLN A 161 -19.45 24.81 -12.29
CA GLN A 161 -20.62 24.26 -12.98
C GLN A 161 -21.12 25.19 -14.09
N ASP A 162 -21.11 26.50 -13.85
CA ASP A 162 -21.45 27.48 -14.87
C ASP A 162 -20.46 27.47 -16.04
N PHE A 163 -19.15 27.28 -15.79
CA PHE A 163 -18.17 27.13 -16.86
C PHE A 163 -18.47 25.93 -17.75
N ALA A 164 -18.68 24.75 -17.16
CA ALA A 164 -19.01 23.55 -17.93
C ALA A 164 -20.34 23.68 -18.66
N ARG A 165 -21.37 24.26 -18.03
CA ARG A 165 -22.66 24.51 -18.69
C ARG A 165 -22.49 25.40 -19.92
N CYS A 166 -21.73 26.50 -19.80
CA CYS A 166 -21.47 27.40 -20.92
C CYS A 166 -20.74 26.70 -22.07
N LEU A 167 -19.76 25.85 -21.77
CA LEU A 167 -18.98 25.11 -22.77
C LEU A 167 -19.82 24.03 -23.44
N LEU A 168 -20.62 23.27 -22.70
CA LEU A 168 -21.48 22.21 -23.27
C LEU A 168 -22.56 22.74 -24.22
N LEU A 169 -22.98 24.00 -24.05
CA LEU A 169 -23.92 24.67 -24.95
C LEU A 169 -23.26 25.14 -26.26
N THR A 170 -21.95 24.98 -26.41
CA THR A 170 -21.22 25.39 -27.62
C THR A 170 -20.81 24.19 -28.47
N PRO A 171 -20.89 24.32 -29.81
CA PRO A 171 -20.32 23.33 -30.72
C PRO A 171 -18.84 23.11 -30.36
N HIS A 172 -18.42 21.85 -30.28
CA HIS A 172 -17.05 21.44 -29.90
C HIS A 172 -16.63 21.76 -28.46
N LYS A 173 -17.55 22.18 -27.58
CA LYS A 173 -17.30 22.42 -26.15
C LYS A 173 -16.13 23.38 -25.86
N THR A 174 -15.84 24.28 -26.79
CA THR A 174 -14.66 25.15 -26.75
C THR A 174 -15.08 26.62 -26.82
N LEU A 175 -14.56 27.45 -25.92
CA LEU A 175 -14.75 28.90 -25.94
C LEU A 175 -13.46 29.65 -25.62
N LEU A 176 -13.35 30.89 -26.06
CA LEU A 176 -12.32 31.78 -25.50
C LEU A 176 -12.65 32.08 -24.04
N VAL A 177 -11.64 32.12 -23.17
CA VAL A 177 -11.81 32.46 -21.75
C VAL A 177 -12.53 33.81 -21.56
N SER A 178 -12.27 34.76 -22.46
CA SER A 178 -12.93 36.08 -22.50
C SER A 178 -14.44 35.98 -22.79
N GLU A 179 -14.84 35.13 -23.73
CA GLU A 179 -16.24 34.88 -24.07
C GLU A 179 -16.95 34.08 -22.99
N LEU A 180 -16.26 33.09 -22.43
CA LEU A 180 -16.75 32.24 -21.35
C LEU A 180 -17.13 33.10 -20.13
N GLY A 181 -16.26 34.04 -19.73
CA GLY A 181 -16.53 34.97 -18.64
C GLY A 181 -17.75 35.87 -18.87
N CYS A 182 -18.11 36.16 -20.11
CA CYS A 182 -19.31 36.94 -20.45
C CYS A 182 -20.61 36.12 -20.33
N LYS A 183 -20.54 34.80 -20.57
CA LYS A 183 -21.69 33.89 -20.57
C LYS A 183 -22.06 33.33 -19.20
N MET A 184 -21.18 33.44 -18.21
CA MET A 184 -21.43 32.98 -16.83
C MET A 184 -22.58 33.74 -16.14
N ALA A 185 -23.22 33.08 -15.17
CA ALA A 185 -24.24 33.73 -14.35
C ALA A 185 -23.65 34.91 -13.54
N PRO A 186 -24.46 35.95 -13.22
CA PRO A 186 -24.01 37.09 -12.44
C PRO A 186 -23.35 36.73 -11.09
N GLY A 187 -23.86 35.72 -10.38
CA GLY A 187 -23.31 35.26 -9.10
C GLY A 187 -21.89 34.72 -9.23
N SER A 188 -21.66 33.80 -10.18
CA SER A 188 -20.35 33.24 -10.50
C SER A 188 -19.34 34.30 -10.94
N ARG A 189 -19.77 35.29 -11.73
CA ARG A 189 -18.92 36.44 -12.12
C ARG A 189 -18.57 37.32 -10.93
N ALA A 190 -19.53 37.58 -10.04
CA ALA A 190 -19.32 38.35 -8.83
C ALA A 190 -18.33 37.65 -7.89
N PHE A 191 -18.45 36.32 -7.74
CA PHE A 191 -17.51 35.49 -6.98
C PHE A 191 -16.09 35.60 -7.55
N LEU A 192 -15.88 35.33 -8.84
CA LEU A 192 -14.55 35.40 -9.46
C LEU A 192 -13.90 36.78 -9.33
N ARG A 193 -14.70 37.86 -9.48
CA ARG A 193 -14.23 39.24 -9.27
C ARG A 193 -13.84 39.49 -7.82
N THR A 194 -14.65 39.02 -6.87
CA THR A 194 -14.41 39.18 -5.43
C THR A 194 -13.18 38.40 -4.99
N ALA A 195 -13.01 37.18 -5.50
CA ALA A 195 -11.84 36.34 -5.29
C ALA A 195 -10.60 36.79 -6.08
N LYS A 196 -10.73 37.78 -6.99
CA LYS A 196 -9.70 38.21 -7.95
C LYS A 196 -9.10 37.05 -8.77
N LEU A 197 -9.88 36.00 -9.00
CA LEU A 197 -9.46 34.84 -9.80
C LEU A 197 -9.75 35.13 -11.26
N ARG A 198 -8.73 35.05 -12.13
CA ARG A 198 -8.97 34.98 -13.57
C ARG A 198 -9.53 33.59 -13.87
N ALA A 199 -10.56 33.53 -14.71
CA ALA A 199 -11.15 32.25 -15.14
C ALA A 199 -10.08 31.26 -15.62
N ALA A 200 -9.12 31.70 -16.44
CA ALA A 200 -8.00 30.85 -16.89
C ALA A 200 -7.16 30.27 -15.73
N GLN A 201 -6.85 31.08 -14.70
CA GLN A 201 -6.04 30.62 -13.56
C GLN A 201 -6.82 29.60 -12.72
N LEU A 202 -8.13 29.82 -12.57
CA LEU A 202 -8.98 28.86 -11.87
C LEU A 202 -9.09 27.55 -12.65
N LEU A 203 -9.34 27.61 -13.96
CA LEU A 203 -9.51 26.43 -14.82
C LEU A 203 -8.21 25.61 -14.93
N GLN A 204 -7.03 26.25 -14.84
CA GLN A 204 -5.74 25.56 -14.75
C GLN A 204 -5.59 24.67 -13.51
N CYS A 205 -6.34 24.95 -12.44
CA CYS A 205 -6.38 24.09 -11.25
C CYS A 205 -7.23 22.83 -11.44
N PHE A 206 -7.96 22.70 -12.56
CA PHE A 206 -8.84 21.58 -12.89
C PHE A 206 -8.50 21.03 -14.29
N PRO A 207 -7.26 20.56 -14.51
CA PRO A 207 -6.80 20.10 -15.83
C PRO A 207 -7.53 18.84 -16.32
N ASP A 208 -8.11 18.07 -15.40
CA ASP A 208 -8.89 16.87 -15.71
C ASP A 208 -10.25 17.23 -16.35
N ASP A 209 -10.78 18.42 -16.03
CA ASP A 209 -12.08 18.91 -16.51
C ASP A 209 -11.96 19.83 -17.74
N PHE A 210 -10.88 20.61 -17.79
CA PHE A 210 -10.68 21.68 -18.75
C PHE A 210 -9.30 21.65 -19.38
N GLU A 211 -9.26 21.66 -20.71
CA GLU A 211 -8.04 21.84 -21.47
C GLU A 211 -7.91 23.30 -21.89
N LEU A 212 -6.81 23.97 -21.54
CA LEU A 212 -6.52 25.34 -21.97
C LEU A 212 -5.48 25.33 -23.11
N LYS A 213 -5.80 25.99 -24.23
CA LYS A 213 -4.91 26.15 -25.39
C LYS A 213 -4.63 27.63 -25.66
N GLY A 214 -3.34 27.99 -25.68
CA GLY A 214 -2.86 29.35 -25.94
C GLY A 214 -2.66 30.19 -24.68
N SER A 215 -2.27 31.46 -24.86
CA SER A 215 -2.01 32.40 -23.76
C SER A 215 -2.72 33.74 -23.96
N GLY A 216 -3.00 34.42 -22.85
CA GLY A 216 -3.60 35.75 -22.85
C GLY A 216 -5.10 35.77 -23.18
N PRO A 217 -5.61 36.85 -23.78
CA PRO A 217 -7.04 37.00 -24.11
C PRO A 217 -7.56 35.98 -25.13
N ALA A 218 -6.66 35.34 -25.88
CA ALA A 218 -6.95 34.33 -26.89
C ALA A 218 -6.85 32.89 -26.36
N THR A 219 -6.67 32.68 -25.05
CA THR A 219 -6.71 31.33 -24.47
C THR A 219 -8.07 30.72 -24.70
N ALA A 220 -8.11 29.63 -25.47
CA ALA A 220 -9.26 28.78 -25.62
C ALA A 220 -9.32 27.80 -24.44
N VAL A 221 -10.52 27.51 -23.98
CA VAL A 221 -10.79 26.44 -23.02
C VAL A 221 -11.79 25.47 -23.62
N THR A 222 -11.47 24.19 -23.53
CA THR A 222 -12.30 23.06 -23.95
C THR A 222 -12.76 22.31 -22.72
N TYR A 223 -14.06 22.02 -22.62
CA TYR A 223 -14.58 21.09 -21.61
C TYR A 223 -14.47 19.65 -22.10
N LEU A 224 -13.85 18.79 -21.30
CA LEU A 224 -13.46 17.43 -21.73
C LEU A 224 -14.58 16.39 -21.61
N HIS A 225 -15.70 16.71 -20.95
CA HIS A 225 -16.76 15.74 -20.65
C HIS A 225 -18.06 16.00 -21.41
N ASP A 226 -18.92 14.98 -21.51
CA ASP A 226 -20.20 15.03 -22.26
C ASP A 226 -21.37 15.66 -21.48
N SER A 227 -21.23 15.86 -20.17
CA SER A 227 -22.27 16.43 -19.31
C SER A 227 -21.66 17.22 -18.15
N PRO A 228 -22.32 18.29 -17.66
CA PRO A 228 -21.75 19.15 -16.62
C PRO A 228 -21.81 18.48 -15.24
N LEU A 229 -22.63 17.44 -15.08
CA LEU A 229 -22.84 16.73 -13.82
C LEU A 229 -21.87 15.57 -13.61
N VAL A 230 -21.18 15.11 -14.67
CA VAL A 230 -20.38 13.88 -14.60
C VAL A 230 -19.04 14.10 -13.90
N CYS A 231 -18.52 15.34 -13.88
CA CYS A 231 -17.21 15.63 -13.28
C CYS A 231 -17.16 16.71 -12.20
N PHE A 232 -18.19 17.56 -12.00
CA PHE A 232 -18.28 18.36 -10.78
C PHE A 232 -18.84 17.55 -9.63
N ARG A 233 -18.02 16.64 -9.10
CA ARG A 233 -18.28 16.07 -7.79
C ARG A 233 -17.86 17.11 -6.77
N PRO A 234 -18.78 17.68 -5.98
CA PRO A 234 -18.38 18.52 -4.86
C PRO A 234 -17.36 17.73 -4.06
N GLN A 235 -16.27 18.38 -3.62
CA GLN A 235 -15.32 17.70 -2.74
C GLN A 235 -16.11 16.97 -1.65
N PRO A 236 -15.81 15.69 -1.39
CA PRO A 236 -16.58 14.92 -0.42
C PRO A 236 -16.66 15.74 0.85
N ARG A 237 -17.85 15.80 1.44
CA ARG A 237 -18.08 16.61 2.64
C ARG A 237 -17.04 16.20 3.68
N LEU A 238 -16.59 17.13 4.51
CA LEU A 238 -15.61 16.85 5.57
C LEU A 238 -15.91 15.55 6.35
N ARG A 239 -17.21 15.33 6.61
CA ARG A 239 -17.73 14.12 7.25
C ARG A 239 -17.50 12.84 6.43
N GLU A 240 -17.69 12.88 5.11
CA GLU A 240 -17.48 11.73 4.22
C GLU A 240 -16.00 11.33 4.18
N LEU A 241 -15.09 12.31 4.02
CA LEU A 241 -13.64 12.07 4.07
C LEU A 241 -13.22 11.44 5.40
N ASN A 242 -13.68 12.00 6.52
CA ASN A 242 -13.35 11.47 7.84
C ASN A 242 -13.94 10.07 8.06
N ASN A 243 -15.16 9.81 7.61
CA ASN A 243 -15.76 8.48 7.66
C ASN A 243 -14.95 7.47 6.85
N ALA A 244 -14.51 7.81 5.64
CA ALA A 244 -13.67 6.93 4.81
C ALA A 244 -12.34 6.61 5.51
N ARG A 245 -11.66 7.61 6.07
CA ARG A 245 -10.43 7.42 6.87
C ARG A 245 -10.67 6.56 8.11
N PHE A 246 -11.79 6.76 8.80
CA PHE A 246 -12.18 5.98 9.96
C PHE A 246 -12.49 4.52 9.59
N CYS A 247 -13.22 4.26 8.51
CA CYS A 247 -13.47 2.90 8.02
C CYS A 247 -12.17 2.16 7.69
N ARG A 248 -11.19 2.84 7.06
CA ARG A 248 -9.86 2.27 6.83
C ARG A 248 -9.14 1.94 8.13
N LEU A 249 -9.26 2.81 9.14
CA LEU A 249 -8.67 2.59 10.45
C LEU A 249 -9.29 1.39 11.16
N LEU A 250 -10.61 1.25 11.12
CA LEU A 250 -11.31 0.11 11.71
C LEU A 250 -10.91 -1.21 11.05
N LYS A 251 -10.72 -1.22 9.72
CA LYS A 251 -10.18 -2.38 9.01
C LYS A 251 -8.77 -2.75 9.50
N LEU A 252 -7.87 -1.76 9.61
CA LEU A 252 -6.54 -1.97 10.18
C LEU A 252 -6.61 -2.48 11.63
N ALA A 253 -7.50 -1.92 12.45
CA ALA A 253 -7.67 -2.34 13.84
C ALA A 253 -8.22 -3.77 13.95
N ALA A 254 -9.06 -4.20 13.01
CA ALA A 254 -9.52 -5.58 12.91
C ALA A 254 -8.35 -6.53 12.56
N ASP A 255 -7.50 -6.16 11.60
CA ASP A 255 -6.28 -6.92 11.26
C ASP A 255 -5.40 -7.11 12.50
N VAL A 256 -5.23 -6.04 13.28
CA VAL A 256 -4.50 -6.09 14.55
C VAL A 256 -5.17 -7.02 15.55
N SER A 257 -6.49 -6.96 15.70
CA SER A 257 -7.22 -7.77 16.67
C SER A 257 -7.08 -9.27 16.42
N GLU A 258 -6.87 -9.70 15.18
CA GLU A 258 -6.65 -11.10 14.84
C GLU A 258 -5.29 -11.63 15.33
N CYS A 259 -4.31 -10.76 15.53
CA CYS A 259 -2.99 -11.15 16.04
C CYS A 259 -2.92 -11.34 17.55
N TYR A 260 -3.92 -10.86 18.30
CA TYR A 260 -3.81 -10.69 19.75
C TYR A 260 -5.06 -11.20 20.47
N SER A 261 -4.87 -11.96 21.55
CA SER A 261 -5.97 -12.53 22.33
C SER A 261 -6.66 -11.53 23.26
N ALA A 262 -6.15 -10.31 23.38
CA ALA A 262 -6.72 -9.29 24.23
C ALA A 262 -8.07 -8.78 23.69
N GLN A 263 -8.97 -8.37 24.60
CA GLN A 263 -10.24 -7.77 24.22
C GLN A 263 -10.06 -6.27 23.88
N GLY A 264 -10.64 -5.85 22.76
CA GLY A 264 -10.67 -4.45 22.35
C GLY A 264 -11.86 -3.69 22.97
N VAL A 265 -11.75 -2.36 23.04
CA VAL A 265 -12.84 -1.43 23.38
C VAL A 265 -12.83 -0.25 22.41
N THR A 266 -13.99 0.26 22.03
CA THR A 266 -14.10 1.39 21.09
C THR A 266 -13.84 2.73 21.79
N ALA A 267 -13.42 3.74 21.03
CA ALA A 267 -13.24 5.09 21.58
C ALA A 267 -14.54 5.69 22.14
N ARG A 268 -15.70 5.33 21.57
CA ARG A 268 -16.99 5.77 22.09
C ARG A 268 -17.26 5.23 23.49
N GLU A 269 -17.08 3.92 23.67
CA GLU A 269 -17.28 3.27 24.97
C GLU A 269 -16.34 3.89 26.03
N VAL A 270 -15.06 4.11 25.69
CA VAL A 270 -14.10 4.74 26.60
C VAL A 270 -14.49 6.18 26.95
N LEU A 271 -15.02 6.95 26.00
CA LEU A 271 -15.52 8.31 26.27
C LEU A 271 -16.71 8.29 27.24
N ASP A 272 -17.58 7.28 27.14
CA ASP A 272 -18.76 7.13 27.99
C ASP A 272 -18.42 6.69 29.42
N CYS A 273 -17.27 6.04 29.65
CA CYS A 273 -16.78 5.59 30.97
C CYS A 273 -15.41 6.18 31.36
N LEU A 274 -15.06 7.37 30.87
CA LEU A 274 -13.71 7.94 31.04
C LEU A 274 -13.27 8.08 32.50
N ASN A 275 -14.20 8.34 33.42
CA ASN A 275 -13.92 8.48 34.85
C ASN A 275 -13.61 7.15 35.55
N ASP A 276 -14.04 6.04 34.95
CA ASP A 276 -13.88 4.68 35.49
C ASP A 276 -12.73 3.91 34.79
N CYS A 277 -12.05 4.56 33.85
CA CYS A 277 -10.96 4.00 33.06
C CYS A 277 -9.58 4.53 33.50
N LEU A 278 -8.63 3.62 33.69
CA LEU A 278 -7.21 3.95 33.64
C LEU A 278 -6.72 3.87 32.19
N LEU A 279 -6.40 5.01 31.59
CA LEU A 279 -5.79 5.04 30.25
C LEU A 279 -4.28 4.79 30.34
N VAL A 280 -3.79 3.85 29.53
CA VAL A 280 -2.37 3.48 29.47
C VAL A 280 -1.82 3.81 28.08
N ASP A 281 -0.84 4.71 28.02
CA ASP A 281 -0.19 5.10 26.78
C ASP A 281 1.03 4.21 26.49
N CYS A 282 0.89 3.33 25.50
CA CYS A 282 1.94 2.40 25.04
C CYS A 282 2.86 3.01 23.97
N ARG A 283 2.82 4.34 23.78
CA ARG A 283 3.67 5.05 22.81
C ARG A 283 5.01 5.47 23.41
N THR A 284 5.97 5.79 22.53
CA THR A 284 7.29 6.32 22.92
C THR A 284 7.17 7.72 23.51
N LEU A 285 8.21 8.19 24.19
CA LEU A 285 8.24 9.57 24.71
C LEU A 285 8.15 10.61 23.59
N THR A 286 8.78 10.34 22.44
CA THR A 286 8.72 11.18 21.24
C THR A 286 7.29 11.35 20.75
N GLU A 287 6.54 10.25 20.63
CA GLU A 287 5.13 10.29 20.24
C GLU A 287 4.26 11.03 21.26
N ARG A 288 4.49 10.77 22.55
CA ARG A 288 3.76 11.38 23.67
C ARG A 288 3.98 12.88 23.74
N SER A 289 5.17 13.36 23.34
CA SER A 289 5.50 14.79 23.31
C SER A 289 4.55 15.61 22.43
N GLN A 290 3.91 14.99 21.43
CA GLN A 290 3.00 15.67 20.52
C GLN A 290 1.57 15.78 21.05
N GLY A 291 1.18 14.91 21.98
CA GLY A 291 -0.16 14.89 22.55
C GLY A 291 -0.50 13.56 23.20
N ILE A 292 -1.24 13.60 24.30
CA ILE A 292 -1.65 12.44 25.11
C ILE A 292 -3.17 12.45 25.36
N LEU A 293 -3.74 11.28 25.66
CA LEU A 293 -5.12 11.20 26.12
C LEU A 293 -5.26 11.72 27.57
N PRO A 294 -6.42 12.28 27.95
CA PRO A 294 -6.66 12.78 29.31
C PRO A 294 -6.37 11.72 30.37
N ASN A 295 -5.71 12.12 31.46
CA ASN A 295 -5.37 11.25 32.60
C ASN A 295 -4.56 9.99 32.26
N SER A 296 -3.96 9.90 31.07
CA SER A 296 -3.20 8.71 30.68
C SER A 296 -1.84 8.62 31.39
N VAL A 297 -1.47 7.40 31.76
CA VAL A 297 -0.19 7.02 32.36
C VAL A 297 0.65 6.31 31.31
N ALA A 298 1.96 6.52 31.29
CA ALA A 298 2.84 5.78 30.39
C ALA A 298 2.85 4.30 30.76
N ALA A 299 2.93 3.41 29.77
CA ALA A 299 3.10 1.99 30.04
C ALA A 299 4.36 1.69 30.87
N CYS A 300 5.46 2.43 30.67
CA CYS A 300 6.69 2.29 31.46
C CYS A 300 6.60 2.85 32.89
N ASP A 301 5.62 3.69 33.17
CA ASP A 301 5.42 4.34 34.47
C ASP A 301 4.34 3.63 35.31
N LEU A 302 3.76 2.54 34.78
CA LEU A 302 2.73 1.78 35.47
C LEU A 302 3.29 1.01 36.67
N THR A 303 2.59 1.12 37.78
CA THR A 303 2.83 0.31 38.99
C THR A 303 1.63 -0.60 39.28
N ASP A 304 1.83 -1.65 40.08
CA ASP A 304 0.73 -2.51 40.55
C ASP A 304 -0.39 -1.72 41.24
N ARG A 305 -0.03 -0.63 41.92
CA ARG A 305 -1.00 0.27 42.56
C ARG A 305 -1.89 0.99 41.54
N ASN A 306 -1.35 1.37 40.39
CA ASN A 306 -2.14 1.97 39.32
C ASN A 306 -3.14 0.95 38.76
N LEU A 307 -2.68 -0.28 38.50
CA LEU A 307 -3.51 -1.35 37.95
C LEU A 307 -4.61 -1.83 38.91
N ALA A 308 -4.40 -1.71 40.22
CA ALA A 308 -5.41 -2.01 41.22
C ALA A 308 -6.59 -1.01 41.18
N GLY A 309 -6.37 0.22 40.74
CA GLY A 309 -7.39 1.26 40.61
C GLY A 309 -8.16 1.20 39.29
N GLY A 310 -9.38 1.73 39.27
CA GLY A 310 -10.26 1.79 38.08
C GLY A 310 -11.13 0.55 37.89
N GLU A 311 -12.17 0.66 37.07
CA GLU A 311 -12.94 -0.49 36.61
C GLU A 311 -12.26 -1.10 35.39
N TRP A 312 -11.82 -0.28 34.44
CA TRP A 312 -11.15 -0.73 33.22
C TRP A 312 -9.72 -0.21 33.13
N VAL A 313 -8.82 -1.01 32.56
CA VAL A 313 -7.45 -0.59 32.19
C VAL A 313 -7.38 -0.61 30.68
N VAL A 314 -7.38 0.57 30.05
CA VAL A 314 -7.46 0.70 28.60
C VAL A 314 -6.13 1.20 28.04
N ALA A 315 -5.38 0.28 27.43
CA ALA A 315 -4.16 0.60 26.73
C ALA A 315 -4.45 1.23 25.36
N TYR A 316 -3.65 2.18 24.93
CA TYR A 316 -3.72 2.74 23.59
C TYR A 316 -2.33 3.01 23.03
N CYS A 317 -2.25 3.01 21.70
CA CYS A 317 -1.11 3.53 20.97
C CYS A 317 -1.59 4.33 19.75
N CYS A 318 -0.77 4.48 18.71
CA CYS A 318 -1.18 5.20 17.50
C CYS A 318 -2.47 4.63 16.88
N VAL A 319 -2.46 3.33 16.56
CA VAL A 319 -3.55 2.63 15.85
C VAL A 319 -4.05 1.36 16.55
N GLY A 320 -3.54 1.06 17.76
CA GLY A 320 -3.97 -0.08 18.58
C GLY A 320 -3.01 -1.28 18.63
N CYS A 321 -2.03 -1.41 17.70
CA CYS A 321 -1.13 -2.58 17.65
C CYS A 321 -0.34 -2.83 18.93
N ARG A 322 0.48 -1.85 19.34
CA ARG A 322 1.30 -1.94 20.56
C ARG A 322 0.46 -2.12 21.82
N ALA A 323 -0.72 -1.51 21.86
CA ALA A 323 -1.64 -1.66 22.99
C ALA A 323 -2.23 -3.08 23.06
N ALA A 324 -2.65 -3.65 21.93
CA ALA A 324 -3.15 -5.03 21.88
C ALA A 324 -2.08 -6.05 22.28
N LYS A 325 -0.84 -5.87 21.80
CA LYS A 325 0.32 -6.66 22.26
C LYS A 325 0.53 -6.50 23.76
N TRP A 326 0.64 -5.27 24.26
CA TRP A 326 0.86 -5.01 25.68
C TRP A 326 -0.22 -5.66 26.55
N CYS A 327 -1.49 -5.56 26.17
CA CYS A 327 -2.59 -6.23 26.86
C CYS A 327 -2.44 -7.75 26.86
N THR A 328 -2.02 -8.33 25.73
CA THR A 328 -1.79 -9.78 25.60
C THR A 328 -0.67 -10.24 26.53
N ASP A 329 0.45 -9.51 26.55
CA ASP A 329 1.59 -9.78 27.43
C ASP A 329 1.17 -9.66 28.92
N VAL A 330 0.36 -8.65 29.28
CA VAL A 330 -0.18 -8.50 30.65
C VAL A 330 -1.10 -9.67 31.02
N ILE A 331 -1.96 -10.12 30.11
CA ILE A 331 -2.87 -11.24 30.35
C ILE A 331 -2.07 -12.55 30.53
N GLN A 332 -1.10 -12.82 29.65
CA GLN A 332 -0.28 -14.04 29.69
C GLN A 332 0.61 -14.12 30.94
N ASN A 333 1.11 -12.98 31.42
CA ASN A 333 1.95 -12.92 32.61
C ASN A 333 1.15 -12.77 33.92
N SER A 334 -0.18 -12.62 33.84
CA SER A 334 -1.03 -12.54 35.02
C SER A 334 -1.21 -13.89 35.70
N ARG A 335 -1.30 -13.89 37.03
CA ARG A 335 -1.62 -15.11 37.78
C ARG A 335 -3.00 -15.65 37.36
N PRO A 336 -3.19 -16.98 37.25
CA PRO A 336 -4.51 -17.57 37.01
C PRO A 336 -5.55 -17.04 38.02
N GLY A 337 -6.70 -16.59 37.51
CA GLY A 337 -7.77 -16.01 38.34
C GLY A 337 -7.59 -14.53 38.70
N SER A 338 -6.53 -13.86 38.21
CA SER A 338 -6.38 -12.41 38.37
C SER A 338 -7.57 -11.67 37.75
N SER A 339 -8.20 -10.77 38.52
CA SER A 339 -9.28 -9.91 38.03
C SER A 339 -8.79 -8.94 36.94
N LEU A 340 -7.48 -8.70 36.85
CA LEU A 340 -6.86 -7.84 35.83
C LEU A 340 -7.14 -8.36 34.41
N VAL A 341 -7.13 -9.68 34.21
CA VAL A 341 -7.41 -10.31 32.90
C VAL A 341 -8.77 -9.88 32.36
N ASN A 342 -9.77 -9.75 33.24
CA ASN A 342 -11.11 -9.34 32.86
C ASN A 342 -11.27 -7.83 32.70
N ARG A 343 -10.30 -7.01 33.11
CA ARG A 343 -10.37 -5.55 33.12
C ARG A 343 -9.46 -4.87 32.09
N VAL A 344 -8.42 -5.56 31.62
CA VAL A 344 -7.47 -5.03 30.63
C VAL A 344 -8.09 -5.09 29.24
N ARG A 345 -8.11 -3.94 28.56
CA ARG A 345 -8.59 -3.76 27.19
C ARG A 345 -7.60 -2.91 26.42
N TYR A 346 -7.60 -3.02 25.10
CA TYR A 346 -6.93 -2.02 24.25
C TYR A 346 -7.95 -1.18 23.48
N LEU A 347 -7.61 0.08 23.23
CA LEU A 347 -8.40 1.00 22.43
C LEU A 347 -8.32 0.63 20.94
N ILE A 348 -9.43 0.17 20.37
CA ILE A 348 -9.55 -0.21 18.96
C ILE A 348 -9.27 1.02 18.08
N GLY A 349 -8.23 0.91 17.24
CA GLY A 349 -7.76 1.99 16.38
C GLY A 349 -6.97 3.08 17.12
N GLY A 350 -6.64 2.89 18.41
CA GLY A 350 -5.77 3.77 19.18
C GLY A 350 -6.21 5.24 19.24
N ILE A 351 -5.23 6.15 19.39
CA ILE A 351 -5.48 7.60 19.41
C ILE A 351 -6.00 8.12 18.05
N ALA A 352 -5.73 7.43 16.94
CA ALA A 352 -6.35 7.76 15.66
C ALA A 352 -7.89 7.61 15.74
N SER A 353 -8.38 6.53 16.34
CA SER A 353 -9.82 6.30 16.53
C SER A 353 -10.41 7.35 17.46
N TRP A 354 -9.72 7.66 18.56
CA TRP A 354 -10.10 8.72 19.50
C TRP A 354 -10.39 10.06 18.80
N THR A 355 -9.55 10.44 17.84
CA THR A 355 -9.70 11.72 17.12
C THR A 355 -10.95 11.77 16.25
N HIS A 356 -11.41 10.64 15.70
CA HIS A 356 -12.65 10.54 14.90
C HIS A 356 -13.92 10.72 15.74
N PHE A 357 -13.87 10.36 17.02
CA PHE A 357 -14.96 10.60 17.97
C PHE A 357 -14.89 11.98 18.64
N GLY A 358 -14.00 12.86 18.19
CA GLY A 358 -13.84 14.19 18.75
C GLY A 358 -13.25 14.19 20.17
N GLY A 359 -12.62 13.08 20.57
CA GLY A 359 -12.00 12.97 21.88
C GLY A 359 -10.91 14.03 22.10
N GLN A 360 -10.79 14.51 23.32
CA GLN A 360 -9.82 15.54 23.68
C GLN A 360 -8.39 14.97 23.68
N ILE A 361 -7.44 15.73 23.13
CA ILE A 361 -6.00 15.46 23.27
C ILE A 361 -5.43 16.58 24.12
N LEU A 362 -4.52 16.25 25.03
CA LEU A 362 -3.83 17.21 25.88
C LEU A 362 -2.37 17.34 25.45
N ASP A 363 -1.87 18.57 25.50
CA ASP A 363 -0.43 18.81 25.46
C ASP A 363 0.20 18.24 26.75
N PRO A 364 1.24 17.41 26.65
CA PRO A 364 1.77 16.67 27.81
C PRO A 364 2.40 17.59 28.87
N GLN A 365 2.89 18.77 28.49
CA GLN A 365 3.55 19.70 29.41
C GLN A 365 2.55 20.63 30.10
N SER A 366 1.74 21.35 29.32
CA SER A 366 0.78 22.33 29.80
C SER A 366 -0.53 21.72 30.29
N ARG A 367 -0.82 20.47 29.91
CA ARG A 367 -2.11 19.78 30.13
C ARG A 367 -3.30 20.51 29.54
N MET A 368 -3.06 21.47 28.66
CA MET A 368 -4.11 22.19 27.93
C MET A 368 -4.56 21.40 26.70
N PRO A 369 -5.82 21.58 26.25
CA PRO A 369 -6.31 20.93 25.05
C PRO A 369 -5.47 21.29 23.82
N THR A 370 -5.13 20.31 23.01
CA THR A 370 -4.40 20.44 21.76
C THR A 370 -5.06 19.61 20.66
N LYS A 371 -4.66 19.88 19.42
CA LYS A 371 -5.03 19.09 18.24
C LYS A 371 -3.83 18.42 17.56
N LYS A 372 -2.66 18.48 18.21
CA LYS A 372 -1.44 17.80 17.76
C LYS A 372 -1.49 16.32 18.12
N VAL A 373 -1.10 15.47 17.18
CA VAL A 373 -1.03 14.02 17.39
C VAL A 373 0.08 13.41 16.54
N HIS A 374 0.79 12.44 17.09
CA HIS A 374 1.83 11.71 16.36
C HIS A 374 1.24 10.50 15.63
N CYS A 375 1.50 10.34 14.32
CA CYS A 375 1.03 9.19 13.54
C CYS A 375 2.00 8.02 13.42
N TRP A 376 3.13 8.07 14.12
CA TRP A 376 4.17 7.03 14.21
C TRP A 376 4.98 6.87 12.91
N VAL A 377 4.31 6.63 11.78
CA VAL A 377 4.90 6.65 10.43
C VAL A 377 4.01 7.42 9.46
N PRO A 378 4.55 7.98 8.36
CA PRO A 378 3.79 8.84 7.44
C PRO A 378 2.57 8.14 6.81
N GLU A 379 2.69 6.84 6.54
CA GLU A 379 1.63 5.99 5.97
C GLU A 379 0.37 6.01 6.85
N LEU A 380 0.56 6.09 8.16
CA LEU A 380 -0.54 6.08 9.12
C LEU A 380 -1.28 7.44 9.22
N ALA A 381 -0.70 8.53 8.70
CA ALA A 381 -1.35 9.85 8.72
C ALA A 381 -2.70 9.84 7.98
N SER A 382 -2.87 8.96 7.01
CA SER A 382 -4.10 8.80 6.23
C SER A 382 -5.27 8.18 7.01
N PHE A 383 -5.03 7.65 8.22
CA PHE A 383 -6.07 7.12 9.12
C PHE A 383 -6.61 8.16 10.10
N PHE A 384 -5.96 9.30 10.25
CA PHE A 384 -6.43 10.40 11.09
C PHE A 384 -7.44 11.29 10.33
N PRO A 385 -8.34 12.02 11.02
CA PRO A 385 -9.19 13.01 10.39
C PRO A 385 -8.40 13.95 9.47
N VAL A 386 -9.01 14.40 8.37
CA VAL A 386 -8.33 15.34 7.44
C VAL A 386 -7.94 16.62 8.17
N ALA A 387 -6.87 17.29 7.73
CA ALA A 387 -6.35 18.50 8.36
C ALA A 387 -7.40 19.61 8.53
N ARG A 388 -8.39 19.70 7.63
CA ARG A 388 -9.53 20.64 7.75
C ARG A 388 -10.41 20.39 8.98
N SER A 389 -10.26 19.25 9.64
CA SER A 389 -10.89 18.94 10.94
C SER A 389 -10.18 19.59 12.12
N GLY A 390 -9.08 20.31 11.87
CA GLY A 390 -8.29 21.03 12.87
C GLY A 390 -7.19 20.20 13.54
N TYR A 391 -6.99 18.94 13.15
CA TYR A 391 -5.91 18.09 13.69
C TYR A 391 -4.58 18.35 12.96
N GLU A 392 -3.51 18.46 13.75
CA GLU A 392 -2.12 18.57 13.30
C GLU A 392 -1.44 17.22 13.48
N VAL A 393 -1.35 16.44 12.41
CA VAL A 393 -0.73 15.12 12.44
C VAL A 393 0.76 15.26 12.18
N ALA A 394 1.56 15.01 13.22
CA ALA A 394 3.02 15.06 13.17
C ALA A 394 3.60 13.66 12.92
N CYS A 395 4.66 13.60 12.11
CA CYS A 395 5.46 12.40 11.91
C CYS A 395 6.95 12.73 11.88
N PRO A 396 7.53 13.27 12.97
CA PRO A 396 8.98 13.41 13.04
C PRO A 396 9.65 12.06 12.80
N VAL A 397 10.73 12.08 12.00
CA VAL A 397 11.59 10.92 11.78
C VAL A 397 12.13 10.48 13.15
N GLU A 398 11.77 9.27 13.61
CA GLU A 398 12.15 8.81 14.93
C GLU A 398 13.69 8.70 15.05
N PRO A 399 14.30 9.29 16.09
CA PRO A 399 15.68 9.01 16.46
C PRO A 399 15.79 7.66 17.19
N ASN A 400 15.59 6.54 16.48
CA ASN A 400 15.97 5.17 16.86
C ASN A 400 15.98 4.90 18.40
N ASP A 401 14.84 5.11 19.06
CA ASP A 401 14.78 5.38 20.51
C ASP A 401 15.06 4.14 21.41
N GLY A 402 15.37 2.97 20.86
CA GLY A 402 15.78 1.77 21.61
C GLY A 402 14.71 1.15 22.53
N TRP A 403 13.48 1.68 22.57
CA TRP A 403 12.40 1.15 23.40
C TRP A 403 11.77 -0.11 22.77
N GLY A 404 12.25 -1.27 23.18
CA GLY A 404 11.80 -2.61 22.74
C GLY A 404 10.45 -3.09 23.29
N LEU A 405 9.48 -2.20 23.53
CA LEU A 405 8.18 -2.57 24.11
C LEU A 405 7.12 -3.02 23.09
N GLY A 406 7.49 -3.28 21.83
CA GLY A 406 6.58 -3.83 20.83
C GLY A 406 7.19 -3.96 19.44
N PRO A 407 6.43 -4.51 18.47
CA PRO A 407 6.88 -4.59 17.09
C PRO A 407 7.16 -3.18 16.55
N SER A 408 8.19 -3.07 15.72
CA SER A 408 8.45 -1.84 14.99
C SER A 408 7.23 -1.46 14.12
N PRO A 409 7.06 -0.20 13.70
CA PRO A 409 5.96 0.15 12.81
C PRO A 409 5.97 -0.67 11.52
N THR A 410 7.16 -0.87 10.95
CA THR A 410 7.37 -1.71 9.77
C THR A 410 6.94 -3.16 10.03
N GLU A 411 7.23 -3.70 11.20
CA GLU A 411 6.82 -5.06 11.56
C GLU A 411 5.30 -5.17 11.72
N ALA A 412 4.65 -4.21 12.42
CA ALA A 412 3.21 -4.20 12.58
C ALA A 412 2.47 -4.02 11.25
N LEU A 413 2.98 -3.15 10.37
CA LEU A 413 2.46 -2.95 9.02
C LEU A 413 2.70 -4.17 8.14
N GLY A 414 3.87 -4.80 8.25
CA GLY A 414 4.21 -6.05 7.58
C GLY A 414 3.30 -7.20 8.00
N THR A 415 3.04 -7.39 9.30
CA THR A 415 2.10 -8.39 9.81
C THR A 415 0.69 -8.15 9.27
N ALA A 416 0.20 -6.92 9.35
CA ALA A 416 -1.13 -6.59 8.84
C ALA A 416 -1.19 -6.74 7.31
N SER A 417 -0.14 -6.39 6.57
CA SER A 417 -0.03 -6.65 5.13
C SER A 417 -0.08 -8.15 4.82
N GLY A 418 0.61 -8.97 5.63
CA GLY A 418 0.58 -10.43 5.54
C GLY A 418 -0.84 -10.98 5.71
N ILE A 419 -1.58 -10.54 6.74
CA ILE A 419 -2.99 -10.94 6.96
C ILE A 419 -3.85 -10.56 5.75
N ARG A 420 -3.70 -9.35 5.23
CA ARG A 420 -4.44 -8.89 4.05
C ARG A 420 -4.10 -9.70 2.81
N TYR A 421 -2.84 -10.06 2.63
CA TYR A 421 -2.41 -10.91 1.53
C TYR A 421 -3.04 -12.30 1.65
N SER A 422 -3.03 -12.90 2.85
CA SER A 422 -3.71 -14.16 3.13
C SER A 422 -5.19 -14.11 2.77
N ARG A 423 -5.92 -13.07 3.21
CA ARG A 423 -7.34 -12.87 2.85
C ARG A 423 -7.54 -12.70 1.34
N LEU A 424 -6.68 -11.93 0.68
CA LEU A 424 -6.71 -11.76 -0.78
C LEU A 424 -6.57 -13.11 -1.48
N ARG A 425 -5.64 -13.95 -1.03
CA ARG A 425 -5.40 -15.26 -1.63
C ARG A 425 -6.59 -16.19 -1.46
N VAL A 426 -7.17 -16.27 -0.25
CA VAL A 426 -8.40 -17.04 0.01
C VAL A 426 -9.54 -16.57 -0.90
N LEU A 427 -9.79 -15.25 -0.96
CA LEU A 427 -10.80 -14.68 -1.85
C LEU A 427 -10.54 -15.05 -3.32
N SER A 428 -9.29 -14.94 -3.76
CA SER A 428 -8.91 -15.19 -5.16
C SER A 428 -9.15 -16.64 -5.56
N TRP A 429 -8.87 -17.58 -4.66
CA TRP A 429 -9.17 -19.00 -4.84
C TRP A 429 -10.67 -19.28 -4.86
N GLU A 430 -11.44 -18.71 -3.93
CA GLU A 430 -12.90 -18.83 -3.94
C GLU A 430 -13.52 -18.30 -5.23
N VAL A 431 -13.07 -17.13 -5.70
CA VAL A 431 -13.51 -16.53 -6.96
C VAL A 431 -13.15 -17.43 -8.15
N ARG A 432 -11.92 -17.94 -8.19
CA ARG A 432 -11.47 -18.89 -9.22
C ARG A 432 -12.40 -20.10 -9.31
N LEU A 433 -12.53 -20.81 -8.20
CA LEU A 433 -13.20 -22.11 -8.13
C LEU A 433 -14.70 -21.95 -8.44
N ARG A 434 -15.29 -20.82 -8.07
CA ARG A 434 -16.71 -20.54 -8.30
C ARG A 434 -17.04 -20.13 -9.72
N TYR A 435 -16.24 -19.27 -10.35
CA TYR A 435 -16.64 -18.61 -11.60
C TYR A 435 -15.91 -19.12 -12.84
N TRP A 436 -14.67 -19.55 -12.70
CA TRP A 436 -13.81 -19.90 -13.83
C TRP A 436 -12.82 -21.04 -13.50
N PRO A 437 -13.27 -22.19 -12.96
CA PRO A 437 -12.38 -23.26 -12.50
C PRO A 437 -11.43 -23.82 -13.58
N SER A 438 -11.77 -23.67 -14.87
CA SER A 438 -10.98 -24.15 -16.01
C SER A 438 -9.82 -23.25 -16.42
N VAL A 439 -9.70 -22.03 -15.88
CA VAL A 439 -8.63 -21.08 -16.24
C VAL A 439 -7.39 -21.38 -15.40
N PHE A 440 -6.23 -21.46 -16.06
CA PHE A 440 -4.94 -21.58 -15.38
C PHE A 440 -4.55 -20.26 -14.72
N CYS A 441 -3.82 -20.36 -13.63
CA CYS A 441 -3.37 -19.19 -12.87
C CYS A 441 -1.86 -19.15 -12.74
N VAL A 442 -1.36 -17.95 -12.50
CA VAL A 442 0.02 -17.69 -12.09
C VAL A 442 -0.01 -16.76 -10.88
N GLU A 443 0.89 -16.97 -9.93
CA GLU A 443 1.05 -16.06 -8.79
C GLU A 443 1.88 -14.85 -9.23
N ALA A 444 1.62 -13.67 -8.66
CA ALA A 444 2.41 -12.49 -8.99
C ALA A 444 3.89 -12.65 -8.63
N GLN A 445 4.20 -13.36 -7.53
CA GLN A 445 5.56 -13.68 -7.13
C GLN A 445 6.30 -14.50 -8.19
N ASP A 446 5.67 -15.51 -8.79
CA ASP A 446 6.30 -16.35 -9.82
C ASP A 446 6.77 -15.48 -11.01
N ILE A 447 5.91 -14.54 -11.45
CA ILE A 447 6.23 -13.63 -12.56
C ILE A 447 7.40 -12.71 -12.19
N LEU A 448 7.40 -12.19 -10.97
CA LEU A 448 8.47 -11.31 -10.48
C LEU A 448 9.80 -12.06 -10.37
N ASP A 449 9.79 -13.29 -9.87
CA ASP A 449 10.97 -14.14 -9.78
C ASP A 449 11.54 -14.45 -11.17
N GLU A 450 10.69 -14.73 -12.16
CA GLU A 450 11.11 -14.96 -13.54
C GLU A 450 11.71 -13.69 -14.18
N ILE A 451 11.10 -12.52 -13.96
CA ILE A 451 11.65 -11.21 -14.39
C ILE A 451 13.03 -10.98 -13.75
N LEU A 452 13.17 -11.26 -12.46
CA LEU A 452 14.41 -11.07 -11.70
C LEU A 452 15.50 -12.05 -12.13
N ALA A 453 15.13 -13.27 -12.53
CA ALA A 453 16.04 -14.25 -13.11
C ALA A 453 16.54 -13.85 -14.51
N GLY A 454 16.01 -12.76 -15.08
CA GLY A 454 16.35 -12.27 -16.42
C GLY A 454 15.60 -12.98 -17.55
N ASP A 455 14.67 -13.89 -17.22
CA ASP A 455 13.79 -14.52 -18.19
C ASP A 455 12.61 -13.58 -18.50
N LYS A 456 12.91 -12.54 -19.28
CA LYS A 456 11.91 -11.55 -19.73
C LYS A 456 11.16 -12.02 -20.98
N SER A 457 11.53 -13.19 -21.53
CA SER A 457 11.01 -13.68 -22.80
C SER A 457 9.80 -14.55 -22.59
N GLY A 458 8.60 -13.99 -22.79
CA GLY A 458 7.42 -14.82 -23.01
C GLY A 458 6.14 -14.33 -22.36
N TYR A 459 6.15 -13.26 -21.56
CA TYR A 459 4.91 -12.72 -20.98
C TYR A 459 4.48 -11.40 -21.61
N ILE A 460 3.16 -11.24 -21.73
CA ILE A 460 2.50 -9.95 -21.86
C ILE A 460 1.49 -9.81 -20.72
N LEU A 461 1.47 -8.66 -20.06
CA LEU A 461 0.52 -8.38 -18.99
C LEU A 461 -0.71 -7.70 -19.60
N VAL A 462 -1.90 -8.17 -19.23
CA VAL A 462 -3.16 -7.72 -19.83
C VAL A 462 -4.08 -7.14 -18.78
N ASP A 463 -4.25 -5.82 -18.81
CA ASP A 463 -5.06 -5.09 -17.84
C ASP A 463 -6.54 -5.10 -18.23
N CYS A 464 -7.31 -5.95 -17.55
CA CYS A 464 -8.75 -6.12 -17.76
C CYS A 464 -9.61 -5.18 -16.89
N ARG A 465 -9.02 -4.14 -16.29
CA ARG A 465 -9.77 -3.12 -15.53
C ARG A 465 -10.42 -2.09 -16.47
N THR A 466 -11.32 -1.27 -15.94
CA THR A 466 -11.96 -0.23 -16.77
C THR A 466 -10.96 0.88 -17.14
N PRO A 467 -11.23 1.67 -18.19
CA PRO A 467 -10.37 2.81 -18.54
C PRO A 467 -10.10 3.76 -17.36
N GLU A 468 -11.10 4.02 -16.51
CA GLU A 468 -10.98 4.91 -15.36
C GLU A 468 -10.01 4.37 -14.30
N GLU A 469 -10.01 3.05 -14.08
CA GLU A 469 -9.07 2.40 -13.17
C GLU A 469 -7.64 2.44 -13.71
N ARG A 470 -7.49 2.30 -15.03
CA ARG A 470 -6.19 2.33 -15.74
C ARG A 470 -5.60 3.73 -15.78
N GLU A 471 -6.46 4.76 -15.87
CA GLU A 471 -6.04 6.16 -15.83
C GLU A 471 -5.35 6.51 -14.51
N VAL A 472 -5.78 5.92 -13.40
CA VAL A 472 -5.12 6.10 -12.10
C VAL A 472 -3.74 5.45 -12.10
N SER A 473 -3.65 4.19 -12.55
CA SER A 473 -2.39 3.43 -12.64
C SER A 473 -2.59 2.12 -13.37
N THR A 474 -1.49 1.51 -13.82
CA THR A 474 -1.38 0.09 -14.21
C THR A 474 -0.11 -0.54 -13.62
N ILE A 475 0.06 -1.86 -13.81
CA ILE A 475 1.27 -2.57 -13.39
C ILE A 475 2.48 -1.99 -14.11
N ALA A 476 3.53 -1.66 -13.36
CA ALA A 476 4.84 -1.40 -13.95
C ALA A 476 5.37 -2.73 -14.49
N GLY A 477 5.29 -2.96 -15.80
CA GLY A 477 5.62 -4.27 -16.41
C GLY A 477 7.07 -4.73 -16.24
N GLN A 478 7.96 -3.92 -15.66
CA GLN A 478 9.39 -4.25 -15.44
C GLN A 478 10.14 -4.69 -16.72
N GLY A 479 9.69 -4.19 -17.87
CA GLY A 479 10.18 -4.55 -19.19
C GLY A 479 9.27 -5.49 -19.97
N LEU A 480 8.24 -6.07 -19.34
CA LEU A 480 7.15 -6.76 -20.03
C LEU A 480 6.18 -5.77 -20.68
N PRO A 481 5.65 -6.07 -21.88
CA PRO A 481 4.57 -5.30 -22.47
C PRO A 481 3.31 -5.37 -21.59
N VAL A 482 2.67 -4.22 -21.39
CA VAL A 482 1.36 -4.11 -20.73
C VAL A 482 0.36 -3.64 -21.78
N ILE A 483 -0.70 -4.41 -22.00
CA ILE A 483 -1.75 -4.12 -22.99
C ILE A 483 -3.13 -4.22 -22.34
N THR A 484 -4.16 -3.76 -23.05
CA THR A 484 -5.56 -3.84 -22.63
C THR A 484 -6.22 -5.16 -23.04
N SER A 485 -7.34 -5.52 -22.40
CA SER A 485 -8.20 -6.63 -22.83
C SER A 485 -8.71 -6.48 -24.26
N GLU A 486 -8.94 -5.24 -24.70
CA GLU A 486 -9.42 -4.91 -26.04
C GLU A 486 -8.33 -5.18 -27.09
N GLU A 487 -7.10 -4.76 -26.80
CA GLU A 487 -5.93 -5.05 -27.64
C GLU A 487 -5.65 -6.54 -27.74
N LEU A 488 -5.66 -7.28 -26.61
CA LEU A 488 -5.48 -8.73 -26.68
C LEU A 488 -6.61 -9.40 -27.48
N SER A 489 -7.86 -8.97 -27.30
CA SER A 489 -9.00 -9.59 -28.01
C SER A 489 -8.90 -9.44 -29.53
N SER A 490 -8.39 -8.31 -30.00
CA SER A 490 -8.23 -8.01 -31.43
C SER A 490 -6.97 -8.64 -32.04
N ARG A 491 -5.92 -8.87 -31.25
CA ARG A 491 -4.62 -9.40 -31.71
C ARG A 491 -4.25 -10.74 -31.09
N ALA A 492 -5.23 -11.50 -30.60
CA ALA A 492 -4.99 -12.72 -29.84
C ALA A 492 -4.13 -13.74 -30.60
N MET A 493 -4.41 -13.98 -31.88
CA MET A 493 -3.65 -14.95 -32.67
C MET A 493 -2.21 -14.50 -32.92
N GLU A 494 -2.02 -13.24 -33.29
CA GLU A 494 -0.68 -12.66 -33.51
C GLU A 494 0.18 -12.74 -32.25
N LEU A 495 -0.39 -12.41 -31.08
CA LEU A 495 0.34 -12.35 -29.82
C LEU A 495 0.60 -13.75 -29.23
N LEU A 496 -0.42 -14.61 -29.20
CA LEU A 496 -0.34 -15.91 -28.52
C LEU A 496 0.32 -16.98 -29.39
N TRP A 497 0.05 -16.96 -30.70
CA TRP A 497 0.53 -17.98 -31.64
C TRP A 497 1.82 -17.53 -32.33
N ASP A 498 1.76 -16.44 -33.09
CA ASP A 498 2.88 -16.04 -33.96
C ASP A 498 4.07 -15.52 -33.14
N SER A 499 3.79 -14.70 -32.12
CA SER A 499 4.81 -14.16 -31.22
C SER A 499 5.14 -15.11 -30.06
N GLY A 500 4.33 -16.16 -29.87
CA GLY A 500 4.52 -17.16 -28.82
C GLY A 500 4.33 -16.66 -27.38
N TYR A 501 3.78 -15.46 -27.18
CA TYR A 501 3.58 -14.92 -25.83
C TYR A 501 2.56 -15.74 -25.04
N THR A 502 2.75 -15.72 -23.73
CA THR A 502 1.80 -16.11 -22.71
C THR A 502 1.17 -14.84 -22.15
N ALA A 503 -0.12 -14.65 -22.38
CA ALA A 503 -0.87 -13.55 -21.81
C ALA A 503 -1.20 -13.83 -20.35
N VAL A 504 -0.79 -12.91 -19.47
CA VAL A 504 -1.16 -12.90 -18.06
C VAL A 504 -2.18 -11.79 -17.84
N THR A 505 -3.45 -12.17 -17.73
CA THR A 505 -4.54 -11.23 -17.49
C THR A 505 -4.63 -10.88 -16.02
N PHE A 506 -4.91 -9.63 -15.71
CA PHE A 506 -5.09 -9.17 -14.35
C PHE A 506 -6.19 -8.12 -14.26
N CYS A 507 -6.82 -8.06 -13.10
CA CYS A 507 -7.66 -6.94 -12.68
C CYS A 507 -7.33 -6.60 -11.24
N THR A 508 -8.24 -5.96 -10.50
CA THR A 508 -8.05 -5.59 -9.09
C THR A 508 -7.67 -6.78 -8.19
N VAL A 509 -8.45 -7.87 -8.25
CA VAL A 509 -8.32 -9.06 -7.38
C VAL A 509 -8.35 -10.39 -8.17
N GLY A 510 -8.18 -10.33 -9.50
CA GLY A 510 -8.20 -11.51 -10.37
C GLY A 510 -9.59 -12.00 -10.82
N GLY A 511 -10.68 -11.38 -10.37
CA GLY A 511 -12.05 -11.80 -10.73
C GLY A 511 -12.42 -11.54 -12.20
N ARG A 512 -12.44 -10.27 -12.62
CA ARG A 512 -12.78 -9.85 -13.99
C ARG A 512 -11.81 -10.42 -15.05
N SER A 513 -10.52 -10.46 -14.74
CA SER A 513 -9.51 -11.03 -15.62
C SER A 513 -9.68 -12.53 -15.83
N GLY A 514 -10.06 -13.29 -14.79
CA GLY A 514 -10.37 -14.72 -14.94
C GLY A 514 -11.61 -14.97 -15.81
N VAL A 515 -12.66 -14.15 -15.66
CA VAL A 515 -13.85 -14.21 -16.55
C VAL A 515 -13.47 -13.87 -18.00
N PHE A 516 -12.63 -12.85 -18.19
CA PHE A 516 -12.12 -12.46 -19.49
C PHE A 516 -11.31 -13.60 -20.14
N SER A 517 -10.34 -14.19 -19.41
CA SER A 517 -9.54 -15.32 -19.89
C SER A 517 -10.42 -16.49 -20.31
N LYS A 518 -11.41 -16.87 -19.48
CA LYS A 518 -12.35 -17.94 -19.81
C LYS A 518 -13.07 -17.68 -21.14
N ARG A 519 -13.67 -16.48 -21.28
CA ARG A 519 -14.43 -16.10 -22.48
C ARG A 519 -13.54 -16.01 -23.71
N LEU A 520 -12.32 -15.49 -23.57
CA LEU A 520 -11.37 -15.42 -24.66
C LEU A 520 -11.01 -16.83 -25.15
N CYS A 521 -10.69 -17.76 -24.24
CA CYS A 521 -10.40 -19.14 -24.59
C CYS A 521 -11.58 -19.83 -25.27
N GLU A 522 -12.79 -19.71 -24.70
CA GLU A 522 -14.01 -20.29 -25.27
C GLU A 522 -14.28 -19.76 -26.68
N ARG A 523 -14.15 -18.45 -26.88
CA ARG A 523 -14.35 -17.80 -28.18
C ARG A 523 -13.35 -18.29 -29.23
N LEU A 524 -12.05 -18.31 -28.92
CA LEU A 524 -11.02 -18.74 -29.87
C LEU A 524 -11.18 -20.22 -30.29
N VAL A 525 -11.66 -21.07 -29.37
CA VAL A 525 -11.99 -22.47 -29.68
C VAL A 525 -13.26 -22.55 -30.54
N GLN A 526 -14.31 -21.80 -30.21
CA GLN A 526 -15.57 -21.78 -30.98
C GLN A 526 -15.40 -21.24 -32.40
N GLU A 527 -14.56 -20.23 -32.58
CA GLU A 527 -14.24 -19.63 -33.88
C GLU A 527 -13.30 -20.52 -34.72
N GLY A 528 -12.78 -21.62 -34.15
CA GLY A 528 -11.78 -22.48 -34.80
C GLY A 528 -10.43 -21.79 -34.99
N ALA A 529 -10.21 -20.66 -34.32
CA ALA A 529 -8.96 -19.91 -34.36
C ALA A 529 -7.82 -20.64 -33.62
N TRP A 530 -8.18 -21.51 -32.67
CA TRP A 530 -7.22 -22.37 -31.97
C TRP A 530 -7.45 -23.85 -32.32
N THR A 531 -6.50 -24.45 -33.02
CA THR A 531 -6.61 -25.84 -33.53
C THR A 531 -6.02 -26.89 -32.60
N ASP A 532 -5.16 -26.49 -31.65
CA ASP A 532 -4.58 -27.40 -30.67
C ASP A 532 -5.58 -27.77 -29.56
N ALA A 533 -5.17 -28.69 -28.69
CA ALA A 533 -5.96 -29.04 -27.51
C ALA A 533 -6.32 -27.78 -26.69
N PRO A 534 -7.58 -27.61 -26.22
CA PRO A 534 -8.00 -26.44 -25.45
C PRO A 534 -7.13 -26.15 -24.22
N GLN A 535 -6.52 -27.18 -23.63
CA GLN A 535 -5.59 -27.05 -22.51
C GLN A 535 -4.31 -26.28 -22.89
N ALA A 536 -3.86 -26.37 -24.15
CA ALA A 536 -2.71 -25.63 -24.65
C ALA A 536 -3.02 -24.12 -24.69
N LEU A 537 -4.22 -23.74 -25.14
CA LEU A 537 -4.67 -22.34 -25.12
C LEU A 537 -4.75 -21.81 -23.70
N SER A 538 -5.33 -22.57 -22.76
CA SER A 538 -5.43 -22.13 -21.38
C SER A 538 -4.07 -21.98 -20.68
N ARG A 539 -2.98 -22.60 -21.19
CA ARG A 539 -1.61 -22.33 -20.72
C ARG A 539 -1.00 -21.07 -21.33
N LYS A 540 -1.56 -20.58 -22.44
CA LYS A 540 -1.17 -19.33 -23.10
C LYS A 540 -1.96 -18.12 -22.59
N VAL A 541 -3.10 -18.33 -21.95
CA VAL A 541 -3.92 -17.27 -21.34
C VAL A 541 -4.10 -17.57 -19.86
N LEU A 542 -3.19 -17.06 -19.04
CA LEU A 542 -3.16 -17.22 -17.60
C LEU A 542 -3.91 -16.06 -16.93
N ASN A 543 -4.54 -16.32 -15.79
CA ASN A 543 -5.01 -15.27 -14.89
C ASN A 543 -4.02 -15.07 -13.74
N MET A 544 -3.65 -13.82 -13.45
CA MET A 544 -2.87 -13.49 -12.26
C MET A 544 -3.74 -13.63 -11.02
N LEU A 545 -3.41 -14.59 -10.15
CA LEU A 545 -4.18 -14.83 -8.94
C LEU A 545 -4.04 -13.64 -7.98
N GLY A 546 -5.18 -13.10 -7.53
CA GLY A 546 -5.23 -11.86 -6.73
C GLY A 546 -4.92 -10.59 -7.52
N GLY A 547 -4.68 -10.67 -8.83
CA GLY A 547 -4.51 -9.53 -9.72
C GLY A 547 -3.45 -8.52 -9.25
N ILE A 548 -3.71 -7.24 -9.49
CA ILE A 548 -2.81 -6.14 -9.13
C ILE A 548 -2.65 -5.98 -7.61
N ALA A 549 -3.62 -6.42 -6.79
CA ALA A 549 -3.46 -6.46 -5.34
C ALA A 549 -2.34 -7.44 -4.94
N SER A 550 -2.31 -8.62 -5.57
CA SER A 550 -1.24 -9.61 -5.36
C SER A 550 0.10 -9.09 -5.86
N TRP A 551 0.11 -8.42 -7.02
CA TRP A 551 1.31 -7.76 -7.55
C TRP A 551 1.94 -6.80 -6.53
N LEU A 552 1.14 -5.95 -5.90
CA LEU A 552 1.60 -4.98 -4.92
C LEU A 552 2.11 -5.64 -3.63
N HIS A 553 1.46 -6.71 -3.15
CA HIS A 553 1.94 -7.46 -1.98
C HIS A 553 3.32 -8.09 -2.19
N ASN A 554 3.64 -8.46 -3.43
CA ASN A 554 4.93 -9.05 -3.79
C ASN A 554 5.97 -7.98 -4.21
N GLY A 555 5.74 -6.70 -3.88
CA GLY A 555 6.68 -5.61 -4.16
C GLY A 555 6.67 -5.11 -5.61
N GLY A 556 5.69 -5.52 -6.41
CA GLY A 556 5.52 -5.05 -7.78
C GLY A 556 5.14 -3.56 -7.84
N GLY A 557 5.78 -2.81 -8.74
CA GLY A 557 5.52 -1.37 -8.92
C GLY A 557 4.28 -1.05 -9.77
N LEU A 558 3.85 0.21 -9.75
CA LEU A 558 2.79 0.77 -10.59
C LEU A 558 3.33 1.90 -11.47
N THR A 559 2.70 2.13 -12.62
CA THR A 559 2.92 3.31 -13.47
C THR A 559 1.62 4.07 -13.73
N ASP A 560 1.68 5.39 -13.88
CA ASP A 560 0.55 6.23 -14.30
C ASP A 560 0.29 6.11 -15.83
N SER A 561 -0.71 6.83 -16.35
CA SER A 561 -1.03 6.87 -17.79
C SER A 561 0.10 7.43 -18.66
N MET A 562 1.09 8.10 -18.06
CA MET A 562 2.30 8.60 -18.72
C MET A 562 3.49 7.64 -18.59
N GLY A 563 3.29 6.44 -18.02
CA GLY A 563 4.33 5.44 -17.80
C GLY A 563 5.30 5.78 -16.66
N ARG A 564 5.01 6.79 -15.84
CA ARG A 564 5.87 7.18 -14.72
C ARG A 564 5.53 6.37 -13.47
N PRO A 565 6.52 6.00 -12.64
CA PRO A 565 6.25 5.31 -11.38
C PRO A 565 5.24 6.07 -10.52
N THR A 566 4.26 5.37 -9.98
CA THR A 566 3.22 5.95 -9.12
C THR A 566 2.92 5.06 -7.93
N LYS A 567 2.36 5.67 -6.88
CA LYS A 567 1.80 5.00 -5.71
C LYS A 567 0.26 5.03 -5.72
N ARG A 568 -0.32 5.71 -6.70
CA ARG A 568 -1.77 5.91 -6.83
C ARG A 568 -2.41 4.65 -7.37
N PHE A 569 -3.54 4.25 -6.80
CA PHE A 569 -4.20 3.01 -7.17
C PHE A 569 -5.71 3.06 -6.98
N HIS A 570 -6.47 2.46 -7.90
CA HIS A 570 -7.94 2.35 -7.82
C HIS A 570 -8.39 0.93 -7.43
N PRO A 571 -8.89 0.70 -6.18
CA PRO A 571 -9.25 -0.62 -5.65
C PRO A 571 -10.60 -1.16 -6.13
N TRP A 572 -11.17 -0.55 -7.18
CA TRP A 572 -12.47 -0.85 -7.77
C TRP A 572 -13.69 -0.56 -6.87
N CYS A 573 -13.66 -1.02 -5.62
CA CYS A 573 -14.69 -0.76 -4.62
C CYS A 573 -14.10 -0.69 -3.20
N HIS A 574 -14.86 -0.10 -2.27
CA HIS A 574 -14.42 0.06 -0.88
C HIS A 574 -14.20 -1.26 -0.16
N ALA A 575 -14.92 -2.32 -0.58
CA ALA A 575 -14.85 -3.64 0.01
C ALA A 575 -13.46 -4.30 -0.17
N PHE A 576 -12.64 -3.85 -1.11
CA PHE A 576 -11.31 -4.44 -1.37
C PHE A 576 -10.15 -3.69 -0.73
N LEU A 577 -10.37 -2.53 -0.09
CA LEU A 577 -9.29 -1.74 0.51
C LEU A 577 -8.41 -2.53 1.52
N ASP A 578 -9.01 -3.47 2.25
CA ASP A 578 -8.33 -4.35 3.21
C ASP A 578 -7.70 -5.60 2.55
N LEU A 579 -7.59 -5.62 1.22
CA LEU A 579 -6.86 -6.67 0.51
C LEU A 579 -5.53 -6.18 -0.04
N PHE A 580 -5.24 -4.88 0.06
CA PHE A 580 -4.01 -4.25 -0.42
C PHE A 580 -2.97 -4.12 0.70
N PRO A 581 -1.67 -4.07 0.36
CA PRO A 581 -0.65 -3.76 1.34
C PRO A 581 -0.91 -2.37 1.93
N ILE A 582 -0.53 -2.18 3.19
CA ILE A 582 -0.80 -0.91 3.90
C ILE A 582 0.22 0.16 3.50
N GLU A 583 1.42 -0.27 3.14
CA GLU A 583 2.55 0.63 2.93
C GLU A 583 2.50 1.29 1.55
N ASN A 584 2.83 2.58 1.51
CA ASN A 584 3.19 3.29 0.29
C ASN A 584 2.13 3.30 -0.84
N LEU A 585 0.84 3.16 -0.52
CA LEU A 585 -0.24 3.27 -1.52
C LEU A 585 -1.15 4.48 -1.26
N GLU A 586 -1.47 5.19 -2.33
CA GLU A 586 -2.49 6.25 -2.36
C GLU A 586 -3.74 5.71 -3.07
N PHE A 587 -4.77 5.36 -2.29
CA PHE A 587 -6.03 4.92 -2.87
C PHE A 587 -6.79 6.10 -3.49
N VAL A 588 -6.96 6.05 -4.80
CA VAL A 588 -7.81 6.96 -5.56
C VAL A 588 -9.11 6.21 -5.84
N MET A 589 -10.13 6.50 -5.05
CA MET A 589 -11.49 6.07 -5.36
C MET A 589 -12.33 7.29 -5.69
N ASP A 590 -13.25 7.10 -6.62
CA ASP A 590 -14.36 8.03 -6.76
C ASP A 590 -15.31 7.84 -5.57
N GLU A 591 -15.00 8.46 -4.43
CA GLU A 591 -15.70 8.29 -3.15
C GLU A 591 -17.21 8.59 -3.22
N ALA A 592 -17.66 9.28 -4.28
CA ALA A 592 -19.07 9.58 -4.52
C ALA A 592 -19.77 8.60 -5.46
N ARG A 593 -19.06 7.62 -6.06
CA ARG A 593 -19.70 6.55 -6.85
C ARG A 593 -20.15 5.46 -5.88
N PRO A 594 -21.44 5.06 -5.91
CA PRO A 594 -21.81 3.78 -5.30
C PRO A 594 -20.93 2.69 -5.91
N ASP A 595 -20.53 1.71 -5.09
CA ASP A 595 -19.76 0.58 -5.56
C ASP A 595 -20.43 -0.01 -6.82
N PRO A 596 -19.67 -0.40 -7.85
CA PRO A 596 -20.24 -0.97 -9.08
C PRO A 596 -21.23 -2.10 -8.78
N ALA A 597 -22.30 -2.23 -9.57
CA ALA A 597 -23.36 -3.22 -9.29
C ALA A 597 -22.82 -4.66 -9.22
N ASP A 598 -21.78 -4.97 -10.00
CA ASP A 598 -21.08 -6.25 -10.00
C ASP A 598 -20.15 -6.43 -8.78
N ALA A 599 -19.78 -5.35 -8.06
CA ALA A 599 -19.03 -5.41 -6.81
C ALA A 599 -19.78 -6.13 -5.69
N LEU A 600 -21.12 -6.10 -5.69
CA LEU A 600 -21.92 -6.83 -4.70
C LEU A 600 -21.68 -8.34 -4.76
N CYS A 601 -21.53 -8.91 -5.96
CA CYS A 601 -21.26 -10.33 -6.13
C CYS A 601 -19.90 -10.75 -5.57
N PHE A 602 -18.87 -9.93 -5.75
CA PHE A 602 -17.54 -10.23 -5.22
C PHE A 602 -17.40 -9.88 -3.73
N ALA A 603 -18.11 -8.85 -3.25
CA ALA A 603 -18.23 -8.57 -1.83
C ALA A 603 -18.94 -9.71 -1.10
N ALA A 604 -19.99 -10.29 -1.70
CA ALA A 604 -20.63 -11.50 -1.17
C ALA A 604 -19.67 -12.70 -1.17
N CYS A 605 -18.84 -12.87 -2.21
CA CYS A 605 -17.80 -13.92 -2.20
C CYS A 605 -16.78 -13.69 -1.09
N LYS A 606 -16.41 -12.45 -0.80
CA LYS A 606 -15.55 -12.12 0.33
C LYS A 606 -16.18 -12.47 1.66
N MET A 607 -17.46 -12.15 1.87
CA MET A 607 -18.20 -12.56 3.07
C MET A 607 -18.26 -14.08 3.20
N THR A 608 -18.62 -14.80 2.12
CA THR A 608 -18.62 -16.27 2.12
C THR A 608 -17.23 -16.86 2.39
N ALA A 609 -16.17 -16.25 1.85
CA ALA A 609 -14.80 -16.69 2.07
C ALA A 609 -14.38 -16.50 3.54
N CYS A 610 -14.80 -15.41 4.18
CA CYS A 610 -14.57 -15.17 5.61
C CYS A 610 -15.43 -16.06 6.52
N GLU A 611 -16.64 -16.42 6.08
CA GLU A 611 -17.62 -17.22 6.83
C GLU A 611 -17.50 -18.73 6.59
N ALA A 612 -16.59 -19.17 5.72
CA ALA A 612 -16.41 -20.54 5.29
C ALA A 612 -15.90 -21.45 6.44
N ASN A 613 -16.80 -21.80 7.36
CA ASN A 613 -16.67 -22.95 8.25
C ASN A 613 -17.48 -24.14 7.71
N GLU A 614 -16.85 -25.32 7.74
CA GLU A 614 -17.36 -26.69 7.58
C GLU A 614 -18.01 -27.12 6.23
N GLY A 615 -18.55 -26.22 5.39
CA GLY A 615 -19.26 -26.60 4.15
C GLY A 615 -18.46 -26.53 2.83
N VAL A 616 -17.31 -25.86 2.83
CA VAL A 616 -16.48 -25.63 1.64
C VAL A 616 -15.82 -26.89 1.07
N PRO A 617 -15.35 -27.86 1.88
CA PRO A 617 -14.69 -29.07 1.36
C PRO A 617 -15.57 -29.88 0.39
N GLN A 618 -16.86 -30.08 0.67
CA GLN A 618 -17.76 -30.83 -0.22
C GLN A 618 -17.93 -30.15 -1.59
N LYS A 619 -18.06 -28.83 -1.59
CA LYS A 619 -18.26 -28.05 -2.83
C LYS A 619 -16.99 -28.01 -3.67
N LEU A 620 -15.84 -27.88 -3.01
CA LEU A 620 -14.53 -28.01 -3.65
C LEU A 620 -14.34 -29.40 -4.27
N LEU A 621 -14.70 -30.47 -3.56
CA LEU A 621 -14.64 -31.84 -4.09
C LEU A 621 -15.52 -32.01 -5.33
N GLN A 622 -16.73 -31.44 -5.35
CA GLN A 622 -17.60 -31.47 -6.52
C GLN A 622 -16.99 -30.72 -7.72
N ILE A 623 -16.36 -29.57 -7.49
CA ILE A 623 -15.67 -28.80 -8.55
C ILE A 623 -14.45 -29.58 -9.06
N CYS A 624 -13.65 -30.17 -8.16
CA CYS A 624 -12.49 -30.99 -8.51
C CYS A 624 -12.88 -32.19 -9.38
N ASN A 625 -14.04 -32.80 -9.17
CA ASN A 625 -14.48 -33.96 -9.97
C ASN A 625 -14.76 -33.65 -11.44
N VAL A 626 -15.00 -32.38 -11.80
CA VAL A 626 -15.30 -31.96 -13.18
C VAL A 626 -14.16 -31.19 -13.85
N MET A 627 -13.06 -30.93 -13.14
CA MET A 627 -11.90 -30.22 -13.68
C MET A 627 -10.93 -31.16 -14.43
N PRO A 628 -10.24 -30.68 -15.48
CA PRO A 628 -9.14 -31.42 -16.10
C PRO A 628 -8.04 -31.75 -15.07
N ARG A 629 -7.46 -32.95 -15.14
CA ARG A 629 -6.44 -33.43 -14.18
C ARG A 629 -5.23 -32.51 -14.11
N GLU A 630 -4.84 -31.90 -15.22
CA GLU A 630 -3.72 -30.98 -15.32
C GLU A 630 -4.00 -29.67 -14.57
N VAL A 631 -5.25 -29.19 -14.63
CA VAL A 631 -5.69 -27.99 -13.89
C VAL A 631 -5.71 -28.27 -12.39
N ILE A 632 -6.18 -29.45 -11.98
CA ILE A 632 -6.15 -29.90 -10.58
C ILE A 632 -4.71 -30.01 -10.10
N SER A 633 -3.82 -30.64 -10.87
CA SER A 633 -2.42 -30.82 -10.51
C SER A 633 -1.67 -29.49 -10.39
N ASP A 634 -1.87 -28.56 -11.33
CA ASP A 634 -1.33 -27.20 -11.24
C ASP A 634 -1.86 -26.47 -10.00
N SER A 635 -3.17 -26.53 -9.78
CA SER A 635 -3.81 -25.88 -8.63
C SER A 635 -3.32 -26.44 -7.30
N LEU A 636 -3.22 -27.76 -7.16
CA LEU A 636 -2.69 -28.43 -5.98
C LEU A 636 -1.21 -28.13 -5.78
N THR A 637 -0.40 -28.12 -6.84
CA THR A 637 1.03 -27.80 -6.73
C THR A 637 1.24 -26.38 -6.22
N ARG A 638 0.47 -25.41 -6.75
CA ARG A 638 0.52 -24.01 -6.32
C ARG A 638 -0.05 -23.83 -4.91
N ALA A 639 -1.16 -24.49 -4.59
CA ALA A 639 -1.71 -24.51 -3.23
C ALA A 639 -0.71 -25.14 -2.24
N MET A 640 -0.05 -26.24 -2.56
CA MET A 640 0.93 -26.91 -1.68
C MET A 640 2.17 -26.05 -1.40
N ARG A 641 2.68 -25.32 -2.40
CA ARG A 641 3.74 -24.31 -2.17
C ARG A 641 3.32 -23.25 -1.15
N SER A 642 2.01 -23.00 -1.06
CA SER A 642 1.40 -22.02 -0.16
C SER A 642 1.19 -22.58 1.24
N VAL A 643 0.91 -23.88 1.35
CA VAL A 643 0.68 -24.58 2.61
C VAL A 643 1.99 -24.75 3.41
N HIS A 644 3.18 -24.71 2.80
CA HIS A 644 4.43 -24.65 3.60
C HIS A 644 4.56 -23.41 4.50
N ALA A 645 3.68 -22.41 4.36
CA ALA A 645 3.56 -21.26 5.27
C ALA A 645 2.36 -21.36 6.23
N TYR A 646 1.65 -22.48 6.27
CA TYR A 646 0.48 -22.73 7.13
C TYR A 646 0.63 -24.09 7.85
N GLU A 647 0.41 -24.12 9.17
CA GLU A 647 0.41 -25.37 9.95
C GLU A 647 -0.89 -26.19 9.81
N ASP A 648 -1.90 -25.71 9.10
CA ASP A 648 -3.19 -26.39 8.87
C ASP A 648 -3.33 -27.02 7.47
#